data_AF-A0A517NWG3-F1
#
_entry.id   AF-A0A517NWG3-F1
#
_cell.length_a   1.000
_cell.length_b   1.000
_cell.length_c   1.000
_cell.angle_alpha   90.00
_cell.angle_beta   90.00
_cell.angle_gamma   90.00
#
_symmetry.space_group_name_H-M   'P 1'
#
loop_
_entity.id
_entity.type
_entity.pdbx_description
1 polymer ?
#
loop_
_entity_poly.entity_id
_entity_poly.type
_entity_poly.pdbx_seq_one_letter_code
_entity_poly.pdbx_strand_id
1 'polypeptide(L)'
;MTRKYSAIGLLFLSTVIGCGGPSTEDLMMRAAMRSRGRDDEKAADKMPVDNKPSDGDSQSESINPPATTAPARQIASKLIDQTIALVPQKEKPVDVLDTLSELAIEPISERKPKGESDKDSRRKQSAENLRKIADALQKFHSDKGYFPASAVKTKSGVSTLSWRVELLPYLGYADLYKKFDPTRPWNYEPNQTLLQYIPDEFISPERYDVKTNYQLPVASTFMFEKGKARKRHDVDQEDGSENTIMLLEVNDNLAVEWTKPADYTPSNGINVKNDLGALRGDGTFAVWANGWTVLLANGLSNQQIFNALTFDAGDGQRAGEVHRDIPLAEPTVASAADNSAEGSAENRDDAQASMLSSISDVPGRPIPTAELRAREKLPIAGDLAKAQSRLREIFRDKIVQAKKDDEKSQLADEMLDISIDMTKDASGAYALQQAAIHLSSEAGELQPILRAIDQRVSRFEIDAYEENMSALLRFAESTTRREPEDVDGDEFVRRSVAVIFAAISDDDYVRASALARHSYRLLDQEPDDEMMKSLNRLRVLLSSAQREYDKASVGLANYRDDPDRVDDAATFGRFLCFIKGDWDTGLPLVAIGGPKSLQELATRDLAGAQTFYDQVAIGDAWWRLSEGIRNGVYRQALLNRAASWYQKAWPVMPESLDRIHVKNRLDELDDIQANSPLTLIQQLADDLGVDLQTSLAAVNVRRVRRRGSNDQDDD
;
A
#
# COMPACT_ATOMS: atom_id res chain seq x y z
N MET A 1 24.04 -42.66 -51.02
CA MET A 1 24.79 -42.49 -49.75
C MET A 1 24.06 -41.41 -48.95
N THR A 2 22.98 -41.74 -48.23
CA THR A 2 22.92 -41.94 -46.76
C THR A 2 23.48 -40.73 -45.98
N ARG A 3 22.71 -39.96 -45.20
CA ARG A 3 21.68 -40.37 -44.22
C ARG A 3 20.48 -39.42 -44.14
N LYS A 4 19.31 -40.05 -44.01
CA LYS A 4 18.04 -39.56 -43.46
C LYS A 4 18.15 -39.44 -41.93
N TYR A 5 17.33 -38.60 -41.29
CA TYR A 5 16.54 -39.01 -40.13
C TYR A 5 15.20 -38.25 -40.10
N SER A 6 14.13 -39.04 -40.18
CA SER A 6 12.74 -38.68 -39.90
C SER A 6 12.37 -39.18 -38.49
N ALA A 7 11.47 -38.44 -37.84
CA ALA A 7 10.33 -38.88 -37.01
C ALA A 7 10.53 -39.93 -35.90
N ILE A 8 9.88 -39.70 -34.74
CA ILE A 8 8.63 -40.38 -34.32
C ILE A 8 8.14 -39.79 -33.00
N GLY A 9 6.82 -39.72 -32.85
CA GLY A 9 6.10 -39.24 -31.68
C GLY A 9 5.82 -40.29 -30.60
N LEU A 10 5.26 -39.76 -29.52
CA LEU A 10 4.26 -40.33 -28.60
C LEU A 10 4.62 -41.39 -27.51
N LEU A 11 4.38 -40.95 -26.25
CA LEU A 11 3.59 -41.57 -25.17
C LEU A 11 3.98 -42.96 -24.60
N PHE A 12 4.44 -43.02 -23.33
CA PHE A 12 3.64 -43.44 -22.14
C PHE A 12 4.48 -43.78 -20.87
N LEU A 13 3.98 -43.28 -19.73
CA LEU A 13 3.89 -43.83 -18.36
C LEU A 13 5.11 -44.01 -17.40
N SER A 14 5.00 -43.27 -16.27
CA SER A 14 5.25 -43.61 -14.85
C SER A 14 6.65 -43.89 -14.29
N THR A 15 7.12 -42.99 -13.42
CA THR A 15 7.49 -43.30 -12.02
C THR A 15 7.15 -42.14 -11.08
N VAL A 16 6.55 -42.51 -9.95
CA VAL A 16 6.20 -41.69 -8.78
C VAL A 16 7.44 -41.47 -7.90
N ILE A 17 7.42 -40.37 -7.13
CA ILE A 17 8.06 -40.01 -5.83
C ILE A 17 8.45 -38.53 -5.98
N GLY A 18 7.74 -37.54 -5.42
CA GLY A 18 7.30 -37.45 -4.03
C GLY A 18 8.41 -36.80 -3.21
N CYS A 19 8.38 -35.47 -3.07
CA CYS A 19 8.94 -34.69 -1.95
C CYS A 19 8.61 -33.21 -2.16
N GLY A 20 7.44 -32.78 -1.67
CA GLY A 20 7.18 -31.38 -1.39
C GLY A 20 8.12 -30.93 -0.27
N GLY A 21 8.86 -29.85 -0.50
CA GLY A 21 9.60 -29.17 0.55
C GLY A 21 8.64 -28.52 1.56
N PRO A 22 9.04 -28.37 2.82
CA PRO A 22 8.21 -27.75 3.85
C PRO A 22 7.88 -26.29 3.48
N SER A 23 6.66 -25.85 3.77
CA SER A 23 6.27 -24.44 3.65
C SER A 23 7.12 -23.57 4.60
N THR A 24 7.18 -22.27 4.33
CA THR A 24 7.89 -21.28 5.16
C THR A 24 7.46 -21.34 6.63
N GLU A 25 6.21 -21.73 6.87
CA GLU A 25 5.61 -21.94 8.19
C GLU A 25 6.09 -23.23 8.88
N ASP A 26 6.26 -24.34 8.14
CA ASP A 26 6.88 -25.58 8.64
C ASP A 26 8.35 -25.38 9.06
N LEU A 27 9.05 -24.43 8.43
CA LEU A 27 10.42 -24.05 8.80
C LEU A 27 10.46 -23.20 10.09
N MET A 28 9.46 -22.33 10.30
CA MET A 28 9.32 -21.55 11.54
C MET A 28 8.84 -22.42 12.72
N MET A 29 7.91 -23.35 12.49
CA MET A 29 7.49 -24.33 13.51
C MET A 29 8.62 -25.31 13.87
N ARG A 30 9.44 -25.75 12.90
CA ARG A 30 10.64 -26.56 13.19
C ARG A 30 11.70 -25.82 13.99
N ALA A 31 11.80 -24.49 13.86
CA ALA A 31 12.68 -23.65 14.68
C ALA A 31 12.13 -23.52 16.11
N ALA A 32 10.81 -23.39 16.29
CA ALA A 32 10.16 -23.34 17.60
C ALA A 32 10.14 -24.68 18.36
N MET A 33 10.01 -25.82 17.67
CA MET A 33 10.00 -27.16 18.31
C MET A 33 11.39 -27.66 18.76
N ARG A 34 12.48 -26.98 18.40
CA ARG A 34 13.83 -27.31 18.89
C ARG A 34 14.20 -26.61 20.20
N SER A 35 13.37 -25.71 20.74
CA SER A 35 13.67 -25.03 22.02
C SER A 35 12.99 -25.61 23.26
N ARG A 36 12.35 -26.78 23.17
CA ARG A 36 11.83 -27.49 24.36
C ARG A 36 12.36 -28.91 24.47
N GLY A 37 13.47 -29.04 25.19
CA GLY A 37 14.00 -30.31 25.67
C GLY A 37 15.41 -30.21 26.22
N ARG A 38 15.60 -29.53 27.36
CA ARG A 38 16.48 -29.92 28.49
C ARG A 38 16.68 -28.75 29.46
N ASP A 39 15.94 -28.79 30.55
CA ASP A 39 16.37 -28.42 31.90
C ASP A 39 15.97 -29.64 32.75
N ASP A 40 16.65 -30.15 33.78
CA ASP A 40 17.86 -29.83 34.52
C ASP A 40 18.10 -31.09 35.40
N GLU A 41 19.35 -31.47 35.70
CA GLU A 41 19.63 -32.08 37.01
C GLU A 41 21.11 -31.94 37.41
N LYS A 42 21.33 -31.19 38.50
CA LYS A 42 22.58 -31.11 39.25
C LYS A 42 22.69 -32.31 40.20
N ALA A 43 23.89 -32.90 40.33
CA ALA A 43 24.51 -33.16 41.64
C ALA A 43 25.90 -33.82 41.55
N ALA A 44 26.83 -33.24 42.34
CA ALA A 44 27.83 -33.89 43.19
C ALA A 44 29.05 -34.67 42.62
N ASP A 45 30.20 -34.01 42.81
CA ASP A 45 31.35 -34.47 43.61
C ASP A 45 32.56 -35.19 42.93
N LYS A 46 33.74 -34.83 43.47
CA LYS A 46 35.10 -35.40 43.36
C LYS A 46 36.07 -34.90 42.26
N MET A 47 37.00 -34.06 42.71
CA MET A 47 38.44 -34.03 42.34
C MET A 47 39.09 -35.42 42.57
N PRO A 48 40.28 -35.80 42.01
CA PRO A 48 41.45 -34.91 41.86
C PRO A 48 42.47 -35.19 40.69
N VAL A 49 43.43 -34.24 40.50
CA VAL A 49 44.89 -34.45 40.14
C VAL A 49 45.16 -35.00 38.72
N ASP A 50 46.11 -34.60 37.86
CA ASP A 50 47.38 -33.85 37.77
C ASP A 50 47.47 -33.40 36.27
N ASN A 51 48.20 -32.40 35.76
CA ASN A 51 49.65 -32.19 35.82
C ASN A 51 50.01 -30.86 35.14
N LYS A 52 51.18 -30.36 35.52
CA LYS A 52 51.79 -29.02 35.34
C LYS A 52 52.61 -28.91 34.01
N PRO A 53 53.49 -27.92 33.78
CA PRO A 53 53.26 -26.62 33.11
C PRO A 53 54.19 -26.39 31.88
N SER A 54 54.10 -25.22 31.23
CA SER A 54 55.31 -24.58 30.68
C SER A 54 55.18 -23.06 30.64
N ASP A 55 56.16 -22.44 31.29
CA ASP A 55 56.40 -21.01 31.48
C ASP A 55 56.75 -20.25 30.19
N GLY A 56 56.60 -18.92 30.25
CA GLY A 56 57.06 -17.98 29.24
C GLY A 56 56.80 -16.53 29.67
N ASP A 57 57.53 -16.11 30.70
CA ASP A 57 57.58 -14.73 31.22
C ASP A 57 58.16 -13.74 30.18
N SER A 58 57.58 -12.53 30.11
CA SER A 58 58.28 -11.27 29.77
C SER A 58 57.39 -10.07 30.12
N GLN A 59 57.62 -9.50 31.32
CA GLN A 59 57.43 -8.06 31.62
C GLN A 59 58.52 -7.29 30.84
N SER A 60 58.45 -6.04 30.40
CA SER A 60 57.82 -4.77 30.85
C SER A 60 57.91 -3.79 29.64
N GLU A 61 57.01 -2.85 29.41
CA GLU A 61 57.16 -1.47 29.95
C GLU A 61 55.85 -0.67 29.79
N SER A 62 55.54 0.04 30.85
CA SER A 62 54.34 0.86 31.07
C SER A 62 54.47 2.26 30.45
N ILE A 63 53.44 2.68 29.72
CA ILE A 63 53.10 4.10 29.55
C ILE A 63 51.63 4.27 29.94
N ASN A 64 51.37 4.93 31.07
CA ASN A 64 50.02 5.37 31.44
C ASN A 64 49.67 6.68 30.69
N PRO A 65 48.43 6.83 30.23
CA PRO A 65 47.70 8.10 30.28
C PRO A 65 46.50 8.01 31.24
N PRO A 66 45.95 9.17 31.68
CA PRO A 66 45.24 9.30 32.94
C PRO A 66 43.75 8.94 32.86
N ALA A 67 43.21 8.59 34.03
CA ALA A 67 41.79 8.44 34.29
C ALA A 67 41.03 9.75 34.07
N THR A 68 40.04 9.75 33.15
CA THR A 68 38.81 10.56 33.23
C THR A 68 37.81 10.12 32.15
N THR A 69 36.95 9.15 32.46
CA THR A 69 35.76 8.78 31.64
C THR A 69 34.43 9.07 32.33
N ALA A 70 34.46 9.85 33.42
CA ALA A 70 33.25 10.27 34.14
C ALA A 70 32.50 11.49 33.54
N PRO A 71 33.12 12.49 32.86
CA PRO A 71 32.37 13.69 32.44
C PRO A 71 31.45 13.47 31.23
N ALA A 72 31.80 12.56 30.31
CA ALA A 72 31.05 12.38 29.06
C ALA A 72 29.67 11.71 29.26
N ARG A 73 29.52 10.81 30.24
CA ARG A 73 28.23 10.20 30.60
C ARG A 73 27.29 11.19 31.30
N GLN A 74 27.83 12.11 32.09
CA GLN A 74 27.04 13.14 32.76
C GLN A 74 26.65 14.30 31.82
N ILE A 75 27.47 14.63 30.83
CA ILE A 75 27.09 15.62 29.81
C ILE A 75 26.02 15.05 28.88
N ALA A 76 26.12 13.77 28.49
CA ALA A 76 25.08 13.09 27.71
C ALA A 76 23.74 12.98 28.47
N SER A 77 23.75 12.64 29.76
CA SER A 77 22.51 12.59 30.55
C SER A 77 21.90 13.99 30.76
N LYS A 78 22.74 15.02 30.91
CA LYS A 78 22.29 16.40 31.16
C LYS A 78 21.78 17.12 29.89
N LEU A 79 22.28 16.76 28.71
CA LEU A 79 21.72 17.19 27.42
C LEU A 79 20.42 16.45 27.08
N ILE A 80 20.28 15.19 27.48
CA ILE A 80 19.01 14.44 27.39
C ILE A 80 17.95 15.10 28.28
N ASP A 81 18.28 15.46 29.52
CA ASP A 81 17.35 16.15 30.44
C ASP A 81 16.97 17.57 29.98
N GLN A 82 17.88 18.32 29.34
CA GLN A 82 17.59 19.67 28.82
C GLN A 82 16.78 19.65 27.51
N THR A 83 16.92 18.60 26.69
CA THR A 83 16.12 18.43 25.46
C THR A 83 14.69 17.98 25.78
N ILE A 84 14.50 17.24 26.88
CA ILE A 84 13.17 16.89 27.42
C ILE A 84 12.41 18.13 27.95
N ALA A 85 13.10 19.20 28.35
CA ALA A 85 12.50 20.41 28.93
C ALA A 85 11.87 21.39 27.92
N LEU A 86 12.07 21.21 26.61
CA LEU A 86 11.46 22.03 25.54
C LEU A 86 10.26 21.36 24.85
N VAL A 87 9.90 20.15 25.28
CA VAL A 87 8.62 19.51 24.96
C VAL A 87 7.57 20.08 25.93
N PRO A 88 6.34 20.43 25.48
CA PRO A 88 5.29 20.91 26.37
C PRO A 88 5.14 19.93 27.54
N GLN A 89 5.15 20.45 28.77
CA GLN A 89 5.18 19.63 29.97
C GLN A 89 4.06 18.60 29.96
N LYS A 90 4.45 17.33 29.98
CA LYS A 90 3.56 16.19 30.18
C LYS A 90 3.03 16.30 31.62
N GLU A 91 1.72 16.42 31.76
CA GLU A 91 1.03 16.00 32.98
C GLU A 91 1.53 14.60 33.36
N LYS A 92 1.57 14.30 34.67
CA LYS A 92 2.10 13.03 35.21
C LYS A 92 1.67 11.82 34.38
N PRO A 93 2.53 10.81 34.18
CA PRO A 93 2.14 9.60 33.47
C PRO A 93 1.00 8.96 34.24
N VAL A 94 -0.19 9.00 33.62
CA VAL A 94 -1.29 8.16 34.07
C VAL A 94 -0.90 6.75 33.66
N ASP A 95 -0.78 5.87 34.64
CA ASP A 95 -0.53 4.46 34.43
C ASP A 95 -1.64 3.92 33.52
N VAL A 96 -1.30 3.39 32.33
CA VAL A 96 -2.32 2.91 31.38
C VAL A 96 -3.15 1.83 32.07
N LEU A 97 -2.53 1.03 32.95
CA LEU A 97 -3.19 0.01 33.76
C LEU A 97 -4.26 0.57 34.72
N ASP A 98 -4.05 1.75 35.32
CA ASP A 98 -5.06 2.39 36.19
C ASP A 98 -6.24 2.96 35.38
N THR A 99 -6.05 3.27 34.08
CA THR A 99 -7.14 3.78 33.22
C THR A 99 -7.89 2.72 32.42
N LEU A 100 -7.45 1.46 32.47
CA LEU A 100 -8.19 0.34 31.86
C LEU A 100 -9.46 0.01 32.66
N SER A 101 -9.50 0.36 33.96
CA SER A 101 -10.67 0.22 34.83
C SER A 101 -11.85 1.14 34.45
N GLU A 102 -11.64 2.10 33.53
CA GLU A 102 -12.66 3.03 33.04
C GLU A 102 -13.30 2.58 31.71
N LEU A 103 -12.81 1.50 31.08
CA LEU A 103 -13.38 1.02 29.83
C LEU A 103 -14.73 0.34 30.08
N ALA A 104 -15.75 0.72 29.30
CA ALA A 104 -17.09 0.13 29.39
C ALA A 104 -17.17 -1.34 28.92
N ILE A 105 -16.10 -1.87 28.33
CA ILE A 105 -16.01 -3.24 27.83
C ILE A 105 -15.05 -4.05 28.70
N GLU A 106 -15.50 -5.22 29.15
CA GLU A 106 -14.67 -6.15 29.92
C GLU A 106 -13.74 -6.97 28.99
N PRO A 107 -12.60 -7.49 29.50
CA PRO A 107 -11.75 -8.40 28.73
C PRO A 107 -12.51 -9.63 28.23
N ILE A 108 -12.15 -10.14 27.06
CA ILE A 108 -12.82 -11.26 26.39
C ILE A 108 -12.85 -12.55 27.24
N SER A 109 -11.87 -12.72 28.12
CA SER A 109 -11.83 -13.85 29.07
C SER A 109 -13.03 -13.87 30.03
N GLU A 110 -13.62 -12.72 30.32
CA GLU A 110 -14.74 -12.56 31.26
C GLU A 110 -16.10 -12.63 30.56
N ARG A 111 -16.15 -12.30 29.26
CA ARG A 111 -17.37 -12.32 28.43
C ARG A 111 -17.69 -13.66 27.78
N LYS A 112 -16.85 -14.68 27.93
CA LYS A 112 -17.07 -16.00 27.33
C LYS A 112 -18.32 -16.67 27.92
N PRO A 113 -19.30 -17.09 27.09
CA PRO A 113 -20.54 -17.69 27.59
C PRO A 113 -20.28 -19.01 28.33
N LYS A 114 -20.97 -19.19 29.45
CA LYS A 114 -20.92 -20.40 30.29
C LYS A 114 -21.82 -21.49 29.71
N GLY A 115 -21.49 -21.98 28.52
CA GLY A 115 -22.23 -23.04 27.82
C GLY A 115 -21.93 -23.06 26.33
N GLU A 116 -22.05 -24.23 25.70
CA GLU A 116 -21.91 -24.36 24.25
C GLU A 116 -23.21 -23.87 23.60
N SER A 117 -23.13 -22.79 22.83
CA SER A 117 -24.26 -22.28 22.05
C SER A 117 -24.59 -23.30 20.95
N ASP A 118 -25.88 -23.54 20.67
CA ASP A 118 -26.27 -24.42 19.58
C ASP A 118 -25.98 -23.78 18.21
N LYS A 119 -25.97 -24.59 17.14
CA LYS A 119 -25.62 -24.14 15.78
C LYS A 119 -26.51 -23.01 15.26
N ASP A 120 -27.80 -23.03 15.58
CA ASP A 120 -28.76 -22.01 15.11
C ASP A 120 -28.53 -20.68 15.85
N SER A 121 -28.28 -20.75 17.16
CA SER A 121 -27.89 -19.58 17.95
C SER A 121 -26.59 -18.94 17.45
N ARG A 122 -25.55 -19.74 17.14
CA ARG A 122 -24.29 -19.22 16.57
C ARG A 122 -24.48 -18.61 15.19
N ARG A 123 -25.30 -19.25 14.36
CA ARG A 123 -25.67 -18.73 13.04
C ARG A 123 -26.36 -17.37 13.15
N LYS A 124 -27.33 -17.24 14.07
CA LYS A 124 -28.04 -15.98 14.31
C LYS A 124 -27.09 -14.89 14.81
N GLN A 125 -26.24 -15.20 15.78
CA GLN A 125 -25.25 -14.26 16.30
C GLN A 125 -24.30 -13.75 15.21
N SER A 126 -23.81 -14.63 14.34
CA SER A 126 -22.91 -14.21 13.26
C SER A 126 -23.59 -13.29 12.23
N ALA A 127 -24.85 -13.60 11.87
CA ALA A 127 -25.63 -12.75 10.98
C ALA A 127 -25.90 -11.35 11.60
N GLU A 128 -26.18 -11.30 12.90
CA GLU A 128 -26.35 -10.03 13.64
C GLU A 128 -25.05 -9.23 13.73
N ASN A 129 -23.92 -9.89 14.00
CA ASN A 129 -22.60 -9.27 14.03
C ASN A 129 -22.24 -8.64 12.68
N LEU A 130 -22.38 -9.38 11.58
CA LEU A 130 -22.14 -8.85 10.23
C LEU A 130 -23.05 -7.66 9.88
N ARG A 131 -24.34 -7.70 10.28
CA ARG A 131 -25.26 -6.55 10.10
C ARG A 131 -24.78 -5.32 10.86
N LYS A 132 -24.39 -5.47 12.13
CA LYS A 132 -23.89 -4.35 12.93
C LYS A 132 -22.58 -3.77 12.39
N ILE A 133 -21.66 -4.62 11.93
CA ILE A 133 -20.43 -4.17 11.28
C ILE A 133 -20.77 -3.42 9.98
N ALA A 134 -21.69 -3.96 9.18
CA ALA A 134 -22.14 -3.30 7.95
C ALA A 134 -22.75 -1.93 8.23
N ASP A 135 -23.64 -1.82 9.21
CA ASP A 135 -24.24 -0.55 9.63
C ASP A 135 -23.18 0.45 10.10
N ALA A 136 -22.17 0.00 10.85
CA ALA A 136 -21.08 0.85 11.29
C ALA A 136 -20.20 1.32 10.13
N LEU A 137 -19.94 0.45 9.14
CA LEU A 137 -19.23 0.82 7.91
C LEU A 137 -20.02 1.85 7.09
N GLN A 138 -21.34 1.71 6.99
CA GLN A 138 -22.21 2.69 6.34
C GLN A 138 -22.24 4.03 7.09
N LYS A 139 -22.26 4.02 8.43
CA LYS A 139 -22.16 5.24 9.24
C LYS A 139 -20.80 5.91 9.10
N PHE A 140 -19.71 5.14 9.15
CA PHE A 140 -18.35 5.65 8.91
C PHE A 140 -18.27 6.34 7.55
N HIS A 141 -18.78 5.67 6.53
CA HIS A 141 -18.82 6.19 5.17
C HIS A 141 -19.67 7.44 5.03
N SER A 142 -20.83 7.49 5.70
CA SER A 142 -21.69 8.67 5.72
C SER A 142 -21.03 9.87 6.40
N ASP A 143 -20.24 9.65 7.46
CA ASP A 143 -19.50 10.70 8.18
C ASP A 143 -18.23 11.15 7.43
N LYS A 144 -17.43 10.22 6.92
CA LYS A 144 -16.11 10.50 6.31
C LYS A 144 -16.17 10.73 4.80
N GLY A 145 -17.24 10.31 4.14
CA GLY A 145 -17.35 10.31 2.67
C GLY A 145 -16.57 9.19 1.97
N TYR A 146 -15.96 8.28 2.74
CA TYR A 146 -15.17 7.15 2.28
C TYR A 146 -15.28 5.95 3.23
N PHE A 147 -15.11 4.73 2.72
CA PHE A 147 -14.96 3.53 3.55
C PHE A 147 -13.53 3.46 4.10
N PRO A 148 -13.33 2.88 5.29
CA PRO A 148 -12.01 2.83 5.91
C PRO A 148 -11.02 2.10 5.00
N ALA A 149 -9.76 2.53 5.02
CA ALA A 149 -8.68 1.76 4.41
C ALA A 149 -8.56 0.41 5.14
N SER A 150 -8.09 -0.64 4.46
CA SER A 150 -7.88 -1.94 5.10
C SER A 150 -6.90 -1.88 6.31
N ALA A 151 -6.12 -0.81 6.42
CA ALA A 151 -5.23 -0.54 7.54
C ALA A 151 -5.04 0.96 7.78
N VAL A 152 -4.99 1.35 9.05
CA VAL A 152 -4.45 2.65 9.48
C VAL A 152 -2.96 2.67 9.18
N LYS A 153 -2.46 3.78 8.63
CA LYS A 153 -1.04 3.96 8.28
C LYS A 153 -0.44 5.17 8.99
N THR A 154 0.85 5.10 9.28
CA THR A 154 1.64 6.30 9.64
C THR A 154 1.78 7.22 8.43
N LYS A 155 2.30 8.43 8.65
CA LYS A 155 2.68 9.37 7.58
C LYS A 155 3.67 8.79 6.56
N SER A 156 4.44 7.77 6.97
CA SER A 156 5.41 7.06 6.13
C SER A 156 4.86 5.81 5.44
N GLY A 157 3.54 5.62 5.45
CA GLY A 157 2.86 4.52 4.76
C GLY A 157 2.85 3.18 5.52
N VAL A 158 3.39 3.14 6.75
CA VAL A 158 3.51 1.93 7.58
C VAL A 158 2.15 1.59 8.21
N SER A 159 1.54 0.47 7.83
CA SER A 159 0.30 -0.05 8.46
C SER A 159 0.46 -0.36 9.96
N THR A 160 -0.31 0.30 10.83
CA THR A 160 -0.21 0.16 12.29
C THR A 160 -1.37 -0.63 12.89
N LEU A 161 -2.60 -0.27 12.53
CA LEU A 161 -3.83 -0.84 13.11
C LEU A 161 -4.81 -1.29 12.02
N SER A 162 -5.69 -2.23 12.35
CA SER A 162 -6.81 -2.64 11.51
C SER A 162 -7.84 -1.52 11.35
N TRP A 163 -8.53 -1.51 10.20
CA TRP A 163 -9.75 -0.73 9.95
C TRP A 163 -10.81 -0.88 11.05
N ARG A 164 -10.85 -2.06 11.70
CA ARG A 164 -11.77 -2.35 12.81
C ARG A 164 -11.61 -1.39 13.97
N VAL A 165 -10.39 -0.86 14.19
CA VAL A 165 -10.13 0.14 15.23
C VAL A 165 -10.76 1.49 14.88
N GLU A 166 -10.71 1.92 13.61
CA GLU A 166 -11.36 3.16 13.17
C GLU A 166 -12.89 3.09 13.24
N LEU A 167 -13.45 1.88 13.26
CA LEU A 167 -14.89 1.64 13.33
C LEU A 167 -15.46 1.75 14.75
N LEU A 168 -14.61 1.66 15.78
CA LEU A 168 -15.02 1.62 17.19
C LEU A 168 -15.98 2.75 17.59
N PRO A 169 -15.79 4.02 17.20
CA PRO A 169 -16.72 5.10 17.54
C PRO A 169 -18.15 4.87 17.00
N TYR A 170 -18.30 4.22 15.86
CA TYR A 170 -19.59 3.95 15.21
C TYR A 170 -20.30 2.71 15.77
N LEU A 171 -19.55 1.88 16.50
CA LEU A 171 -20.03 0.73 17.27
C LEU A 171 -20.32 1.08 18.74
N GLY A 172 -20.05 2.33 19.17
CA GLY A 172 -20.27 2.77 20.55
C GLY A 172 -19.06 2.61 21.48
N TYR A 173 -17.88 2.26 20.95
CA TYR A 173 -16.65 2.03 21.71
C TYR A 173 -15.66 3.22 21.59
N ALA A 174 -16.17 4.45 21.68
CA ALA A 174 -15.36 5.66 21.52
C ALA A 174 -14.25 5.81 22.59
N ASP A 175 -14.48 5.33 23.81
CA ASP A 175 -13.48 5.39 24.88
C ASP A 175 -12.36 4.37 24.70
N LEU A 176 -12.67 3.19 24.16
CA LEU A 176 -11.66 2.22 23.74
C LEU A 176 -10.84 2.76 22.56
N TYR A 177 -11.48 3.40 21.58
CA TYR A 177 -10.79 4.03 20.44
C TYR A 177 -9.71 5.03 20.88
N LYS A 178 -10.02 5.89 21.85
CA LYS A 178 -9.09 6.91 22.38
C LYS A 178 -7.84 6.32 23.04
N LYS A 179 -7.86 5.04 23.45
CA LYS A 179 -6.70 4.38 24.06
C LYS A 179 -5.69 3.87 23.04
N PHE A 180 -6.08 3.70 21.78
CA PHE A 180 -5.15 3.26 20.73
C PHE A 180 -4.20 4.37 20.31
N ASP A 181 -2.92 4.03 20.15
CA ASP A 181 -1.89 4.88 19.55
C ASP A 181 -1.74 4.53 18.06
N PRO A 182 -2.19 5.40 17.13
CA PRO A 182 -2.14 5.11 15.69
C PRO A 182 -0.72 5.10 15.12
N THR A 183 0.28 5.55 15.88
CA THR A 183 1.70 5.55 15.47
C THR A 183 2.41 4.24 15.81
N ARG A 184 1.80 3.38 16.63
CA ARG A 184 2.35 2.09 17.08
C ARG A 184 1.62 0.92 16.44
N PRO A 185 2.30 -0.20 16.18
CA PRO A 185 1.63 -1.37 15.62
C PRO A 185 0.67 -2.00 16.62
N TRP A 186 -0.28 -2.77 16.10
CA TRP A 186 -1.35 -3.44 16.85
C TRP A 186 -0.86 -4.34 17.99
N ASN A 187 0.34 -4.91 17.85
CA ASN A 187 0.96 -5.87 18.76
C ASN A 187 2.08 -5.27 19.62
N TYR A 188 2.09 -3.94 19.78
CA TYR A 188 2.98 -3.28 20.73
C TYR A 188 2.21 -2.40 21.71
N GLU A 189 2.71 -2.23 22.94
CA GLU A 189 2.11 -1.37 23.94
C GLU A 189 2.00 0.10 23.46
N PRO A 190 0.89 0.80 23.72
CA PRO A 190 -0.27 0.35 24.51
C PRO A 190 -1.30 -0.48 23.72
N ASN A 191 -1.15 -0.62 22.40
CA ASN A 191 -2.16 -1.28 21.57
C ASN A 191 -2.28 -2.79 21.86
N GLN A 192 -1.17 -3.43 22.23
CA GLN A 192 -1.14 -4.87 22.54
C GLN A 192 -2.07 -5.25 23.70
N THR A 193 -2.02 -4.51 24.80
CA THR A 193 -2.91 -4.73 25.96
C THR A 193 -4.39 -4.49 25.62
N LEU A 194 -4.68 -3.75 24.54
CA LEU A 194 -6.05 -3.48 24.12
C LEU A 194 -6.71 -4.63 23.35
N LEU A 195 -5.95 -5.65 22.90
CA LEU A 195 -6.51 -6.79 22.14
C LEU A 195 -7.60 -7.54 22.89
N GLN A 196 -7.46 -7.66 24.21
CA GLN A 196 -8.42 -8.37 25.06
C GLN A 196 -9.79 -7.70 25.10
N TYR A 197 -9.90 -6.43 24.70
CA TYR A 197 -11.15 -5.67 24.67
C TYR A 197 -11.81 -5.69 23.28
N ILE A 198 -11.78 -6.84 22.60
CA ILE A 198 -12.44 -7.04 21.31
C ILE A 198 -13.96 -6.73 21.40
N PRO A 199 -14.51 -5.83 20.58
CA PRO A 199 -15.96 -5.58 20.49
C PRO A 199 -16.78 -6.85 20.23
N ASP A 200 -18.00 -6.91 20.77
CA ASP A 200 -18.87 -8.10 20.63
C ASP A 200 -19.20 -8.40 19.16
N GLU A 201 -19.29 -7.36 18.34
CA GLU A 201 -19.56 -7.45 16.90
C GLU A 201 -18.43 -8.16 16.14
N PHE A 202 -17.18 -8.07 16.60
CA PHE A 202 -16.05 -8.72 15.94
C PHE A 202 -15.80 -10.16 16.42
N ILE A 203 -16.48 -10.60 17.48
CA ILE A 203 -16.33 -11.95 18.02
C ILE A 203 -17.05 -12.94 17.09
N SER A 204 -16.30 -13.91 16.56
CA SER A 204 -16.92 -15.07 15.93
C SER A 204 -17.46 -16.01 17.01
N PRO A 205 -18.72 -16.49 16.89
CA PRO A 205 -19.35 -17.35 17.88
C PRO A 205 -18.70 -18.73 18.02
N GLU A 206 -17.75 -19.09 17.14
CA GLU A 206 -17.04 -20.37 17.18
C GLU A 206 -15.78 -20.35 18.08
N ARG A 207 -15.26 -19.16 18.44
CA ARG A 207 -13.93 -19.06 19.09
C ARG A 207 -13.84 -18.26 20.38
N TYR A 208 -14.60 -17.17 20.53
CA TYR A 208 -14.57 -16.32 21.75
C TYR A 208 -13.13 -16.02 22.24
N ASP A 209 -12.28 -15.58 21.33
CA ASP A 209 -10.91 -15.11 21.60
C ASP A 209 -10.68 -13.74 20.94
N VAL A 210 -9.42 -13.29 20.88
CA VAL A 210 -9.05 -11.97 20.31
C VAL A 210 -9.02 -11.93 18.77
N LYS A 211 -9.42 -13.00 18.09
CA LYS A 211 -9.43 -13.04 16.62
C LYS A 211 -10.83 -12.98 16.05
N THR A 212 -10.90 -12.60 14.78
CA THR A 212 -12.16 -12.40 14.05
C THR A 212 -12.14 -13.12 12.71
N ASN A 213 -13.30 -13.67 12.34
CA ASN A 213 -13.57 -14.29 11.05
C ASN A 213 -14.18 -13.30 10.05
N TYR A 214 -14.56 -12.09 10.49
CA TYR A 214 -15.20 -11.09 9.65
C TYR A 214 -14.15 -10.22 8.99
N GLN A 215 -13.84 -10.46 7.72
CA GLN A 215 -12.70 -9.83 7.03
C GLN A 215 -13.13 -9.16 5.72
N LEU A 216 -12.44 -8.06 5.40
CA LEU A 216 -12.58 -7.42 4.09
C LEU A 216 -11.89 -8.31 3.03
N PRO A 217 -12.44 -8.48 1.82
CA PRO A 217 -11.68 -9.00 0.70
C PRO A 217 -10.65 -7.97 0.25
N VAL A 218 -9.36 -8.34 0.24
CA VAL A 218 -8.26 -7.45 -0.11
C VAL A 218 -7.44 -8.00 -1.28
N ALA A 219 -7.51 -7.30 -2.42
CA ALA A 219 -6.69 -7.49 -3.62
C ALA A 219 -6.76 -6.22 -4.49
N SER A 220 -5.89 -6.08 -5.49
CA SER A 220 -5.91 -4.94 -6.42
C SER A 220 -7.22 -4.84 -7.22
N THR A 221 -7.87 -5.97 -7.48
CA THR A 221 -9.16 -6.06 -8.20
C THR A 221 -10.39 -6.05 -7.27
N PHE A 222 -10.20 -5.89 -5.95
CA PHE A 222 -11.28 -5.92 -4.96
C PHE A 222 -11.54 -4.52 -4.39
N MET A 223 -12.70 -4.35 -3.77
CA MET A 223 -13.14 -3.06 -3.20
C MET A 223 -12.12 -2.46 -2.21
N PHE A 224 -11.49 -3.29 -1.37
CA PHE A 224 -10.50 -2.85 -0.39
C PHE A 224 -9.09 -3.23 -0.83
N GLU A 225 -8.47 -2.39 -1.63
CA GLU A 225 -7.05 -2.56 -1.95
C GLU A 225 -6.19 -2.31 -0.72
N LYS A 226 -5.13 -3.11 -0.53
CA LYS A 226 -4.29 -3.08 0.67
C LYS A 226 -3.74 -1.68 0.90
N GLY A 227 -4.24 -1.01 1.95
CA GLY A 227 -3.72 0.27 2.39
C GLY A 227 -4.12 1.50 1.56
N LYS A 228 -5.22 1.44 0.80
CA LYS A 228 -5.91 2.61 0.24
C LYS A 228 -7.26 2.82 0.96
N ALA A 229 -7.59 4.05 1.35
CA ALA A 229 -8.95 4.42 1.79
C ALA A 229 -9.78 4.74 0.54
N ARG A 230 -11.00 4.21 0.43
CA ARG A 230 -11.83 4.31 -0.80
C ARG A 230 -13.01 5.24 -0.57
N LYS A 231 -13.11 6.34 -1.32
CA LYS A 231 -14.27 7.26 -1.29
C LYS A 231 -15.53 6.60 -1.79
N ARG A 232 -16.70 7.14 -1.40
CA ARG A 232 -18.01 6.67 -1.89
C ARG A 232 -18.07 6.53 -3.41
N HIS A 233 -17.39 7.39 -4.17
CA HIS A 233 -17.32 7.31 -5.64
C HIS A 233 -16.19 6.43 -6.18
N ASP A 234 -15.19 6.08 -5.37
CA ASP A 234 -14.22 5.04 -5.73
C ASP A 234 -14.84 3.62 -5.61
N VAL A 235 -16.09 3.56 -5.13
CA VAL A 235 -16.94 2.38 -4.93
C VAL A 235 -18.23 2.49 -5.76
N ASP A 236 -18.31 3.40 -6.74
CA ASP A 236 -19.22 3.22 -7.88
C ASP A 236 -18.62 2.09 -8.74
N GLN A 237 -18.72 0.86 -8.20
CA GLN A 237 -18.21 -0.40 -8.73
C GLN A 237 -18.58 -0.54 -10.21
N GLU A 238 -17.67 -1.03 -11.07
CA GLU A 238 -18.07 -1.43 -12.43
C GLU A 238 -19.18 -2.49 -12.37
N ASP A 239 -19.27 -3.23 -11.27
CA ASP A 239 -20.36 -4.16 -11.04
C ASP A 239 -21.55 -3.53 -10.26
N GLY A 240 -21.39 -2.35 -9.64
CA GLY A 240 -22.38 -1.65 -8.80
C GLY A 240 -22.48 -2.18 -7.35
N SER A 241 -22.67 -1.29 -6.35
CA SER A 241 -22.63 -1.56 -4.88
C SER A 241 -23.39 -2.80 -4.38
N GLU A 242 -24.41 -3.18 -5.14
CA GLU A 242 -25.29 -4.32 -4.93
C GLU A 242 -24.68 -5.65 -5.40
N ASN A 243 -23.62 -5.63 -6.22
CA ASN A 243 -22.97 -6.79 -6.85
C ASN A 243 -21.49 -7.00 -6.45
N THR A 244 -20.89 -6.17 -5.59
CA THR A 244 -19.59 -6.47 -4.96
C THR A 244 -19.71 -6.66 -3.46
N ILE A 245 -19.09 -7.73 -2.97
CA ILE A 245 -18.97 -8.08 -1.56
C ILE A 245 -17.91 -7.17 -0.92
N MET A 246 -18.29 -6.48 0.16
CA MET A 246 -17.40 -5.64 0.93
C MET A 246 -16.84 -6.35 2.17
N LEU A 247 -17.55 -7.32 2.73
CA LEU A 247 -17.19 -8.01 3.97
C LEU A 247 -17.66 -9.46 3.89
N LEU A 248 -16.86 -10.40 4.40
CA LEU A 248 -17.23 -11.82 4.42
C LEU A 248 -16.76 -12.54 5.67
N GLU A 249 -17.39 -13.67 5.94
CA GLU A 249 -16.98 -14.63 6.97
C GLU A 249 -16.01 -15.66 6.39
N VAL A 250 -14.77 -15.66 6.88
CA VAL A 250 -13.75 -16.68 6.53
C VAL A 250 -13.77 -17.86 7.50
N ASN A 251 -13.24 -18.99 7.06
CA ASN A 251 -13.01 -20.15 7.90
C ASN A 251 -12.01 -19.87 9.04
N ASP A 252 -12.09 -20.64 10.14
CA ASP A 252 -11.33 -20.39 11.37
C ASP A 252 -9.81 -20.39 11.20
N ASN A 253 -9.31 -21.16 10.24
CA ASN A 253 -7.88 -21.20 9.91
C ASN A 253 -7.35 -19.89 9.31
N LEU A 254 -8.22 -19.01 8.83
CA LEU A 254 -7.87 -17.72 8.22
C LEU A 254 -8.14 -16.53 9.14
N ALA A 255 -8.70 -16.75 10.32
CA ALA A 255 -9.06 -15.67 11.23
C ALA A 255 -7.85 -15.01 11.90
N VAL A 256 -7.91 -13.69 12.02
CA VAL A 256 -6.80 -12.80 12.41
C VAL A 256 -7.11 -12.06 13.70
N GLU A 257 -6.09 -11.67 14.46
CA GLU A 257 -6.26 -10.77 15.61
C GLU A 257 -6.98 -9.49 15.18
N TRP A 258 -8.03 -9.07 15.92
CA TRP A 258 -8.96 -8.05 15.40
C TRP A 258 -8.33 -6.67 15.17
N THR A 259 -7.25 -6.34 15.88
CA THR A 259 -6.49 -5.08 15.71
C THR A 259 -5.40 -5.18 14.63
N LYS A 260 -5.10 -6.39 14.13
CA LYS A 260 -4.05 -6.63 13.12
C LYS A 260 -4.47 -6.08 11.76
N PRO A 261 -3.62 -5.30 11.07
CA PRO A 261 -3.87 -4.81 9.71
C PRO A 261 -3.71 -5.93 8.66
N ALA A 262 -4.51 -6.98 8.78
CA ALA A 262 -4.58 -8.13 7.90
C ALA A 262 -6.04 -8.51 7.66
N ASP A 263 -6.35 -8.96 6.46
CA ASP A 263 -7.69 -9.30 5.98
C ASP A 263 -7.57 -10.36 4.86
N TYR A 264 -8.70 -10.78 4.28
CA TYR A 264 -8.76 -11.96 3.44
C TYR A 264 -8.23 -11.68 2.02
N THR A 265 -7.17 -12.40 1.64
CA THR A 265 -6.67 -12.43 0.26
C THR A 265 -6.67 -13.89 -0.24
N PRO A 266 -7.39 -14.20 -1.33
CA PRO A 266 -7.40 -15.56 -1.89
C PRO A 266 -5.99 -16.04 -2.25
N SER A 267 -5.56 -17.13 -1.61
CA SER A 267 -4.17 -17.61 -1.73
C SER A 267 -3.85 -18.22 -3.10
N ASN A 268 -4.87 -18.63 -3.87
CA ASN A 268 -4.76 -19.35 -5.14
C ASN A 268 -5.63 -18.71 -6.25
N GLY A 269 -5.69 -17.39 -6.31
CA GLY A 269 -6.54 -16.67 -7.27
C GLY A 269 -8.03 -17.00 -7.08
N ILE A 270 -8.67 -17.57 -8.10
CA ILE A 270 -10.12 -17.82 -8.13
C ILE A 270 -10.59 -18.91 -7.14
N ASN A 271 -9.69 -19.77 -6.62
CA ASN A 271 -10.09 -20.85 -5.71
C ASN A 271 -10.34 -20.38 -4.27
N VAL A 272 -11.56 -19.90 -4.02
CA VAL A 272 -12.01 -19.30 -2.74
C VAL A 272 -12.81 -20.26 -1.85
N LYS A 273 -13.31 -21.37 -2.38
CA LYS A 273 -14.17 -22.31 -1.62
C LYS A 273 -13.49 -23.00 -0.44
N ASN A 274 -12.18 -23.20 -0.51
CA ASN A 274 -11.44 -23.82 0.59
C ASN A 274 -11.33 -22.88 1.81
N ASP A 275 -11.52 -21.58 1.57
CA ASP A 275 -11.33 -20.52 2.54
C ASP A 275 -12.64 -20.09 3.21
N LEU A 276 -13.79 -20.46 2.62
CA LEU A 276 -15.11 -19.94 2.98
C LEU A 276 -16.12 -21.08 3.27
N GLY A 277 -17.10 -20.80 4.13
CA GLY A 277 -18.33 -21.59 4.26
C GLY A 277 -18.29 -22.84 5.16
N ALA A 278 -17.14 -23.15 5.80
CA ALA A 278 -17.03 -24.29 6.70
C ALA A 278 -17.78 -24.09 8.03
N LEU A 279 -17.99 -22.84 8.46
CA LEU A 279 -18.60 -22.52 9.76
C LEU A 279 -20.13 -22.67 9.78
N ARG A 280 -20.79 -22.55 8.62
CA ARG A 280 -22.26 -22.53 8.52
C ARG A 280 -22.84 -23.75 7.81
N GLY A 281 -22.02 -24.51 7.07
CA GLY A 281 -22.37 -25.79 6.47
C GLY A 281 -23.19 -25.71 5.17
N ASP A 282 -23.97 -24.64 5.00
CA ASP A 282 -24.79 -24.38 3.80
C ASP A 282 -24.24 -23.23 2.92
N GLY A 283 -23.22 -22.52 3.37
CA GLY A 283 -22.61 -21.41 2.65
C GLY A 283 -21.73 -20.55 3.54
N THR A 284 -21.33 -19.39 3.06
CA THR A 284 -20.69 -18.34 3.86
C THR A 284 -21.57 -17.10 3.96
N PHE A 285 -21.51 -16.40 5.08
CA PHE A 285 -22.13 -15.08 5.19
C PHE A 285 -21.23 -14.01 4.59
N ALA A 286 -21.86 -13.08 3.89
CA ALA A 286 -21.21 -11.95 3.25
C ALA A 286 -22.09 -10.70 3.36
N VAL A 287 -21.50 -9.54 3.08
CA VAL A 287 -22.19 -8.26 3.00
C VAL A 287 -21.84 -7.60 1.69
N TRP A 288 -22.87 -7.25 0.92
CA TRP A 288 -22.74 -6.40 -0.25
C TRP A 288 -22.32 -4.98 0.15
N ALA A 289 -21.66 -4.24 -0.73
CA ALA A 289 -21.19 -2.90 -0.41
C ALA A 289 -22.30 -1.88 -0.10
N ASN A 290 -23.53 -2.16 -0.52
CA ASN A 290 -24.73 -1.41 -0.10
C ASN A 290 -25.15 -1.66 1.37
N GLY A 291 -24.47 -2.56 2.09
CA GLY A 291 -24.76 -2.92 3.48
C GLY A 291 -25.62 -4.16 3.67
N TRP A 292 -26.14 -4.77 2.60
CA TRP A 292 -27.04 -5.92 2.72
C TRP A 292 -26.28 -7.22 3.04
N THR A 293 -26.53 -7.78 4.22
CA THR A 293 -26.00 -9.08 4.65
C THR A 293 -26.78 -10.25 4.02
N VAL A 294 -26.05 -11.21 3.44
CA VAL A 294 -26.59 -12.34 2.67
C VAL A 294 -25.86 -13.66 2.95
N LEU A 295 -26.43 -14.77 2.50
CA LEU A 295 -25.80 -16.09 2.42
C LEU A 295 -25.34 -16.36 0.98
N LEU A 296 -24.06 -16.70 0.80
CA LEU A 296 -23.53 -17.27 -0.43
C LEU A 296 -23.51 -18.79 -0.31
N ALA A 297 -24.39 -19.47 -1.04
CA ALA A 297 -24.59 -20.91 -0.89
C ALA A 297 -23.36 -21.74 -1.33
N ASN A 298 -23.10 -22.87 -0.69
CA ASN A 298 -21.97 -23.76 -1.02
C ASN A 298 -22.00 -24.30 -2.48
N GLY A 299 -23.16 -24.26 -3.13
CA GLY A 299 -23.35 -24.67 -4.52
C GLY A 299 -22.78 -23.73 -5.58
N LEU A 300 -22.49 -22.46 -5.26
CA LEU A 300 -21.91 -21.49 -6.20
C LEU A 300 -20.54 -21.95 -6.68
N SER A 301 -20.11 -21.67 -7.90
CA SER A 301 -18.75 -22.00 -8.35
C SER A 301 -17.69 -21.05 -7.74
N ASN A 302 -16.43 -21.47 -7.74
CA ASN A 302 -15.29 -20.62 -7.35
C ASN A 302 -15.27 -19.30 -8.14
N GLN A 303 -15.57 -19.36 -9.45
CA GLN A 303 -15.66 -18.18 -10.30
C GLN A 303 -16.77 -17.24 -9.84
N GLN A 304 -17.98 -17.75 -9.58
CA GLN A 304 -19.10 -16.91 -9.16
C GLN A 304 -18.84 -16.18 -7.84
N ILE A 305 -18.19 -16.84 -6.87
CA ILE A 305 -17.82 -16.20 -5.61
C ILE A 305 -16.70 -15.18 -5.85
N PHE A 306 -15.66 -15.54 -6.61
CA PHE A 306 -14.55 -14.63 -6.91
C PHE A 306 -15.00 -13.37 -7.65
N ASN A 307 -15.88 -13.51 -8.64
CA ASN A 307 -16.50 -12.40 -9.38
C ASN A 307 -17.26 -11.46 -8.44
N ALA A 308 -17.95 -12.02 -7.44
CA ALA A 308 -18.63 -11.19 -6.44
C ALA A 308 -17.66 -10.47 -5.48
N LEU A 309 -16.38 -10.86 -5.40
CA LEU A 309 -15.34 -10.13 -4.65
C LEU A 309 -14.70 -9.01 -5.47
N THR A 310 -14.75 -9.10 -6.81
CA THR A 310 -14.21 -8.10 -7.71
C THR A 310 -15.13 -6.90 -7.86
N PHE A 311 -14.56 -5.76 -8.23
CA PHE A 311 -15.31 -4.54 -8.54
C PHE A 311 -15.16 -4.08 -10.01
N ASP A 312 -14.38 -4.81 -10.81
CA ASP A 312 -13.81 -4.40 -12.11
C ASP A 312 -13.71 -5.56 -13.13
N ALA A 313 -14.59 -6.57 -13.06
CA ALA A 313 -14.38 -7.79 -13.85
C ALA A 313 -15.20 -7.88 -15.15
N GLY A 314 -16.18 -7.00 -15.40
CA GLY A 314 -16.96 -7.00 -16.67
C GLY A 314 -17.59 -8.36 -16.99
N ASP A 315 -17.75 -9.19 -15.98
CA ASP A 315 -17.98 -10.63 -16.01
C ASP A 315 -19.47 -10.99 -15.86
N GLY A 316 -20.32 -9.96 -15.70
CA GLY A 316 -21.77 -10.05 -15.82
C GLY A 316 -22.46 -10.73 -14.63
N GLN A 317 -21.76 -10.93 -13.50
CA GLN A 317 -22.32 -11.58 -12.33
C GLN A 317 -23.31 -10.67 -11.62
N ARG A 318 -24.58 -11.09 -11.51
CA ARG A 318 -25.61 -10.36 -10.76
C ARG A 318 -25.77 -10.93 -9.35
N ALA A 319 -25.91 -10.07 -8.35
CA ALA A 319 -26.07 -10.45 -6.95
C ALA A 319 -27.24 -11.39 -6.70
N GLY A 320 -28.37 -11.14 -7.37
CA GLY A 320 -29.57 -11.99 -7.28
C GLY A 320 -29.39 -13.42 -7.80
N GLU A 321 -28.32 -13.70 -8.55
CA GLU A 321 -28.00 -15.05 -9.04
C GLU A 321 -27.16 -15.86 -8.04
N VAL A 322 -26.46 -15.18 -7.12
CA VAL A 322 -25.49 -15.81 -6.21
C VAL A 322 -25.90 -15.78 -4.75
N HIS A 323 -26.66 -14.77 -4.31
CA HIS A 323 -27.06 -14.69 -2.91
C HIS A 323 -28.35 -15.44 -2.60
N ARG A 324 -28.54 -15.74 -1.31
CA ARG A 324 -29.77 -16.19 -0.69
C ARG A 324 -30.01 -15.38 0.58
N ASP A 325 -31.26 -15.27 0.99
CA ASP A 325 -31.57 -14.81 2.34
C ASP A 325 -30.93 -15.75 3.36
N ILE A 326 -30.52 -15.20 4.49
CA ILE A 326 -30.03 -16.01 5.60
C ILE A 326 -31.25 -16.67 6.26
N PRO A 327 -31.44 -18.00 6.15
CA PRO A 327 -32.48 -18.67 6.90
C PRO A 327 -32.12 -18.57 8.39
N LEU A 328 -32.81 -17.68 9.09
CA LEU A 328 -32.84 -17.63 10.54
C LEU A 328 -34.13 -18.35 10.93
N ALA A 329 -34.03 -19.43 11.70
CA ALA A 329 -35.22 -20.05 12.26
C ALA A 329 -35.99 -18.97 13.04
N GLU A 330 -37.21 -18.65 12.63
CA GLU A 330 -38.05 -17.76 13.43
C GLU A 330 -38.24 -18.39 14.80
N PRO A 331 -38.14 -17.62 15.89
CA PRO A 331 -38.54 -18.13 17.19
C PRO A 331 -40.00 -18.56 17.05
N THR A 332 -40.29 -19.82 17.38
CA THR A 332 -41.64 -20.35 17.46
C THR A 332 -42.42 -19.54 18.49
N VAL A 333 -43.08 -18.47 18.05
CA VAL A 333 -43.98 -17.71 18.89
C VAL A 333 -45.26 -18.52 18.98
N ALA A 334 -45.38 -19.27 20.07
CA ALA A 334 -46.64 -19.85 20.49
C ALA A 334 -47.70 -18.74 20.54
N SER A 335 -48.83 -19.00 19.90
CA SER A 335 -49.98 -18.11 19.81
C SER A 335 -50.43 -17.60 21.17
N ALA A 336 -50.56 -16.29 21.31
CA ALA A 336 -51.53 -15.69 22.20
C ALA A 336 -52.18 -14.52 21.46
N ALA A 337 -53.46 -14.72 21.13
CA ALA A 337 -54.38 -13.66 20.77
C ALA A 337 -54.43 -12.60 21.89
N ASP A 338 -54.55 -11.31 21.59
CA ASP A 338 -55.85 -10.65 21.47
C ASP A 338 -55.71 -9.12 21.28
N ASN A 339 -56.55 -8.60 20.39
CA ASN A 339 -57.20 -7.28 20.32
C ASN A 339 -56.47 -5.91 20.34
N SER A 340 -56.79 -5.16 19.26
CA SER A 340 -57.22 -3.75 19.18
C SER A 340 -56.19 -2.61 19.35
N ALA A 341 -56.01 -1.78 18.30
CA ALA A 341 -56.77 -0.54 18.07
C ALA A 341 -56.03 0.42 17.12
N GLU A 342 -56.80 1.16 16.33
CA GLU A 342 -56.42 2.20 15.36
C GLU A 342 -55.74 3.42 16.00
N GLY A 343 -54.95 4.19 15.23
CA GLY A 343 -54.71 5.60 15.55
C GLY A 343 -53.47 6.27 14.95
N SER A 344 -53.70 7.02 13.86
CA SER A 344 -53.16 8.37 13.55
C SER A 344 -51.65 8.61 13.34
N ALA A 345 -51.35 9.10 12.14
CA ALA A 345 -50.21 9.94 11.81
C ALA A 345 -50.32 11.33 12.46
N GLU A 346 -49.20 11.88 12.93
CA GLU A 346 -48.86 13.31 12.84
C GLU A 346 -47.41 13.60 13.31
N ASN A 347 -46.68 14.32 12.45
CA ASN A 347 -45.58 15.28 12.63
C ASN A 347 -44.67 15.23 13.88
N ARG A 348 -43.35 15.33 13.62
CA ARG A 348 -42.46 16.33 14.24
C ARG A 348 -41.11 16.39 13.49
N ASP A 349 -41.08 17.26 12.48
CA ASP A 349 -39.91 18.08 12.17
C ASP A 349 -39.58 19.00 13.37
N ASP A 350 -38.35 19.53 13.37
CA ASP A 350 -37.75 20.49 14.32
C ASP A 350 -37.03 19.91 15.56
N ALA A 351 -35.82 19.37 15.34
CA ALA A 351 -34.75 19.40 16.36
C ALA A 351 -33.31 19.19 15.82
N GLN A 352 -33.02 19.44 14.53
CA GLN A 352 -31.67 19.21 13.96
C GLN A 352 -30.90 20.46 13.54
N ALA A 353 -31.38 21.66 13.91
CA ALA A 353 -30.80 22.93 13.48
C ALA A 353 -29.92 23.67 14.51
N SER A 354 -29.43 23.01 15.58
CA SER A 354 -28.70 23.73 16.64
C SER A 354 -27.46 23.04 17.22
N MET A 355 -26.68 22.31 16.41
CA MET A 355 -25.36 21.79 16.83
C MET A 355 -24.23 21.93 15.80
N LEU A 356 -24.42 22.70 14.73
CA LEU A 356 -23.45 22.80 13.62
C LEU A 356 -22.71 24.14 13.51
N SER A 357 -22.72 24.98 14.55
CA SER A 357 -22.10 26.31 14.50
C SER A 357 -21.05 26.52 15.58
N SER A 358 -19.94 25.77 15.52
CA SER A 358 -18.65 26.19 16.08
C SER A 358 -17.61 25.08 15.94
N ILE A 359 -16.80 25.13 14.87
CA ILE A 359 -15.36 24.85 14.85
C ILE A 359 -14.90 25.29 13.44
N SER A 360 -14.45 26.53 13.35
CA SER A 360 -13.65 27.03 12.23
C SER A 360 -12.65 27.99 12.85
N ASP A 361 -11.37 27.59 12.84
CA ASP A 361 -10.19 28.45 12.68
C ASP A 361 -8.93 27.76 13.20
N VAL A 362 -8.04 27.32 12.28
CA VAL A 362 -6.59 27.43 12.46
C VAL A 362 -5.95 27.81 11.10
N PRO A 363 -5.03 28.78 11.01
CA PRO A 363 -4.62 29.41 9.75
C PRO A 363 -3.39 28.77 9.08
N GLY A 364 -3.57 28.42 7.80
CA GLY A 364 -2.71 28.50 6.61
C GLY A 364 -1.17 28.42 6.60
N ARG A 365 -0.65 27.65 5.63
CA ARG A 365 0.26 28.20 4.59
C ARG A 365 -0.14 27.64 3.21
N PRO A 366 -0.29 28.48 2.16
CA PRO A 366 -0.95 28.09 0.91
C PRO A 366 0.00 27.33 -0.02
N ILE A 367 -0.43 26.14 -0.44
CA ILE A 367 0.04 25.54 -1.69
C ILE A 367 -0.75 26.22 -2.82
N PRO A 368 -0.14 26.61 -3.95
CA PRO A 368 -0.87 27.16 -5.09
C PRO A 368 -1.79 26.07 -5.68
N THR A 369 -3.00 25.95 -5.14
CA THR A 369 -4.08 25.21 -5.79
C THR A 369 -4.52 26.06 -6.97
N ALA A 370 -3.97 25.79 -8.15
CA ALA A 370 -4.69 26.07 -9.37
C ALA A 370 -6.09 25.47 -9.19
N GLU A 371 -7.12 26.29 -9.36
CA GLU A 371 -8.53 25.91 -9.20
C GLU A 371 -8.84 24.65 -10.01
N LEU A 372 -8.68 23.48 -9.39
CA LEU A 372 -9.15 22.21 -9.92
C LEU A 372 -10.67 22.29 -9.84
N ARG A 373 -11.32 22.50 -10.99
CA ARG A 373 -12.76 22.27 -11.10
C ARG A 373 -13.08 20.92 -10.47
N ALA A 374 -14.14 20.86 -9.67
CA ALA A 374 -14.60 19.60 -9.09
C ALA A 374 -14.80 18.58 -10.23
N ARG A 375 -14.09 17.46 -10.15
CA ARG A 375 -14.17 16.39 -11.14
C ARG A 375 -15.55 15.72 -11.05
N GLU A 376 -16.04 15.28 -12.20
CA GLU A 376 -17.25 14.48 -12.31
C GLU A 376 -17.00 13.10 -11.68
N LYS A 377 -18.04 12.50 -11.14
CA LYS A 377 -18.01 11.13 -10.64
C LYS A 377 -17.91 10.17 -11.83
N LEU A 378 -17.33 9.00 -11.61
CA LEU A 378 -17.37 7.95 -12.62
C LEU A 378 -18.82 7.64 -13.01
N PRO A 379 -19.10 7.45 -14.31
CA PRO A 379 -20.39 6.93 -14.74
C PRO A 379 -20.67 5.57 -14.11
N ILE A 380 -21.85 5.43 -13.50
CA ILE A 380 -22.29 4.14 -12.98
C ILE A 380 -22.38 3.10 -14.11
N ALA A 381 -22.04 1.86 -13.81
CA ALA A 381 -21.90 0.79 -14.79
C ALA A 381 -23.11 0.59 -15.70
N GLY A 382 -24.32 0.66 -15.14
CA GLY A 382 -25.56 0.51 -15.91
C GLY A 382 -25.73 1.58 -16.98
N ASP A 383 -25.35 2.83 -16.69
CA ASP A 383 -25.45 3.93 -17.65
C ASP A 383 -24.26 3.92 -18.62
N LEU A 384 -23.08 3.49 -18.17
CA LEU A 384 -21.93 3.25 -19.04
C LEU A 384 -22.22 2.14 -20.05
N ALA A 385 -22.81 1.01 -19.63
CA ALA A 385 -23.16 -0.09 -20.53
C ALA A 385 -24.21 0.31 -21.58
N LYS A 386 -25.18 1.15 -21.19
CA LYS A 386 -26.13 1.78 -22.12
C LYS A 386 -25.41 2.70 -23.10
N ALA A 387 -24.52 3.56 -22.59
CA ALA A 387 -23.73 4.47 -23.42
C ALA A 387 -22.84 3.72 -24.41
N GLN A 388 -22.14 2.66 -23.99
CA GLN A 388 -21.33 1.80 -24.86
C GLN A 388 -22.19 1.07 -25.90
N SER A 389 -23.38 0.59 -25.53
CA SER A 389 -24.30 -0.03 -26.49
C SER A 389 -24.79 0.97 -27.53
N ARG A 390 -25.09 2.20 -27.11
CA ARG A 390 -25.48 3.29 -28.00
C ARG A 390 -24.31 3.74 -28.88
N LEU A 391 -23.09 3.80 -28.35
CA LEU A 391 -21.87 4.06 -29.10
C LEU A 391 -21.68 3.01 -30.20
N ARG A 392 -21.80 1.72 -29.88
CA ARG A 392 -21.71 0.62 -30.86
C ARG A 392 -22.75 0.72 -31.97
N GLU A 393 -23.92 1.29 -31.69
CA GLU A 393 -24.95 1.54 -32.70
C GLU A 393 -24.60 2.74 -33.59
N ILE A 394 -24.21 3.87 -33.00
CA ILE A 394 -23.92 5.13 -33.69
C ILE A 394 -22.64 5.01 -34.54
N PHE A 395 -21.60 4.40 -33.99
CA PHE A 395 -20.28 4.31 -34.62
C PHE A 395 -20.05 3.01 -35.38
N ARG A 396 -21.05 2.12 -35.48
CA ARG A 396 -20.92 0.81 -36.13
C ARG A 396 -20.21 0.90 -37.48
N ASP A 397 -20.74 1.72 -38.38
CA ASP A 397 -20.26 1.79 -39.75
C ASP A 397 -18.86 2.41 -39.82
N LYS A 398 -18.59 3.43 -38.99
CA LYS A 398 -17.26 4.06 -38.90
C LYS A 398 -16.21 3.06 -38.40
N ILE A 399 -16.52 2.29 -37.35
CA ILE A 399 -15.62 1.26 -36.81
C ILE A 399 -15.36 0.16 -37.85
N VAL A 400 -16.39 -0.28 -38.58
CA VAL A 400 -16.25 -1.30 -39.64
C VAL A 400 -15.43 -0.78 -40.84
N GLN A 401 -15.52 0.52 -41.13
CA GLN A 401 -14.79 1.17 -42.21
C GLN A 401 -13.33 1.45 -41.85
N ALA A 402 -13.03 1.75 -40.58
CA ALA A 402 -11.69 2.01 -40.07
C ALA A 402 -10.85 0.73 -39.99
N LYS A 403 -10.23 0.36 -41.12
CA LYS A 403 -9.46 -0.89 -41.24
C LYS A 403 -7.97 -0.67 -41.09
N LYS A 404 -7.48 0.49 -41.50
CA LYS A 404 -6.06 0.87 -41.39
C LYS A 404 -5.79 1.58 -40.07
N ASP A 405 -4.53 1.56 -39.65
CA ASP A 405 -4.08 2.20 -38.40
C ASP A 405 -4.40 3.70 -38.39
N ASP A 406 -4.08 4.43 -39.47
CA ASP A 406 -4.43 5.86 -39.61
C ASP A 406 -5.94 6.12 -39.49
N GLU A 407 -6.77 5.25 -40.08
CA GLU A 407 -8.24 5.40 -40.05
C GLU A 407 -8.79 5.15 -38.64
N LYS A 408 -8.23 4.18 -37.91
CA LYS A 408 -8.58 3.91 -36.52
C LYS A 408 -8.13 5.05 -35.59
N SER A 409 -6.95 5.60 -35.83
CA SER A 409 -6.41 6.74 -35.08
C SER A 409 -7.26 8.00 -35.28
N GLN A 410 -7.61 8.32 -36.53
CA GLN A 410 -8.51 9.44 -36.85
C GLN A 410 -9.89 9.26 -36.20
N LEU A 411 -10.43 8.04 -36.20
CA LEU A 411 -11.70 7.76 -35.54
C LEU A 411 -11.60 7.93 -34.02
N ALA A 412 -10.48 7.49 -33.40
CA ALA A 412 -10.24 7.69 -31.98
C ALA A 412 -10.15 9.18 -31.62
N ASP A 413 -9.44 9.98 -32.41
CA ASP A 413 -9.39 11.43 -32.23
C ASP A 413 -10.78 12.08 -32.36
N GLU A 414 -11.58 11.66 -33.35
CA GLU A 414 -12.96 12.13 -33.51
C GLU A 414 -13.80 11.81 -32.25
N MET A 415 -13.69 10.59 -31.72
CA MET A 415 -14.38 10.19 -30.48
C MET A 415 -13.95 11.06 -29.29
N LEU A 416 -12.67 11.37 -29.17
CA LEU A 416 -12.14 12.21 -28.08
C LEU A 416 -12.61 13.65 -28.20
N ASP A 417 -12.66 14.22 -29.41
CA ASP A 417 -13.16 15.58 -29.64
C ASP A 417 -14.64 15.67 -29.29
N ILE A 418 -15.45 14.70 -29.73
CA ILE A 418 -16.88 14.62 -29.38
C ILE A 418 -17.05 14.51 -27.86
N SER A 419 -16.23 13.69 -27.18
CA SER A 419 -16.35 13.47 -25.74
C SER A 419 -16.15 14.74 -24.90
N ILE A 420 -15.34 15.70 -25.36
CA ILE A 420 -15.12 16.99 -24.69
C ILE A 420 -16.42 17.79 -24.64
N ASP A 421 -17.19 17.80 -25.73
CA ASP A 421 -18.42 18.58 -25.86
C ASP A 421 -19.61 17.97 -25.09
N MET A 422 -19.50 16.70 -24.67
CA MET A 422 -20.53 15.95 -23.94
C MET A 422 -20.63 16.33 -22.44
N THR A 423 -20.70 17.63 -22.15
CA THR A 423 -20.75 18.19 -20.78
C THR A 423 -21.96 17.76 -19.94
N LYS A 424 -23.03 17.28 -20.58
CA LYS A 424 -24.25 16.78 -19.90
C LYS A 424 -24.42 15.26 -19.96
N ASP A 425 -23.53 14.57 -20.65
CA ASP A 425 -23.56 13.12 -20.83
C ASP A 425 -22.19 12.53 -20.48
N ALA A 426 -21.92 12.46 -19.18
CA ALA A 426 -20.69 11.92 -18.61
C ALA A 426 -20.45 10.47 -19.04
N SER A 427 -21.51 9.64 -19.06
CA SER A 427 -21.46 8.23 -19.46
C SER A 427 -21.08 8.06 -20.93
N GLY A 428 -21.67 8.87 -21.82
CA GLY A 428 -21.32 8.88 -23.24
C GLY A 428 -19.91 9.39 -23.50
N ALA A 429 -19.47 10.44 -22.79
CA ALA A 429 -18.10 10.94 -22.88
C ALA A 429 -17.07 9.87 -22.49
N TYR A 430 -17.30 9.21 -21.34
CA TYR A 430 -16.42 8.17 -20.84
C TYR A 430 -16.38 6.94 -21.78
N ALA A 431 -17.53 6.54 -22.32
CA ALA A 431 -17.60 5.45 -23.30
C ALA A 431 -16.79 5.75 -24.58
N LEU A 432 -16.85 6.99 -25.09
CA LEU A 432 -16.06 7.42 -26.24
C LEU A 432 -14.55 7.39 -25.94
N GLN A 433 -14.15 7.84 -24.75
CA GLN A 433 -12.75 7.81 -24.33
C GLN A 433 -12.21 6.39 -24.20
N GLN A 434 -12.97 5.45 -23.63
CA GLN A 434 -12.60 4.03 -23.59
C GLN A 434 -12.47 3.42 -25.00
N ALA A 435 -13.43 3.74 -25.89
CA ALA A 435 -13.38 3.27 -27.27
C ALA A 435 -12.17 3.83 -28.03
N ALA A 436 -11.81 5.10 -27.80
CA ALA A 436 -10.61 5.71 -28.36
C ALA A 436 -9.33 5.01 -27.90
N ILE A 437 -9.18 4.73 -26.60
CA ILE A 437 -8.01 3.97 -26.07
C ILE A 437 -7.89 2.62 -26.77
N HIS A 438 -9.00 1.90 -26.94
CA HIS A 438 -9.01 0.58 -27.58
C HIS A 438 -8.61 0.67 -29.07
N LEU A 439 -9.24 1.57 -29.83
CA LEU A 439 -8.94 1.77 -31.25
C LEU A 439 -7.48 2.19 -31.47
N SER A 440 -6.97 3.10 -30.66
CA SER A 440 -5.58 3.56 -30.76
C SER A 440 -4.58 2.50 -30.32
N SER A 441 -4.94 1.64 -29.35
CA SER A 441 -4.09 0.50 -28.96
C SER A 441 -3.95 -0.52 -30.11
N GLU A 442 -5.01 -0.76 -30.88
CA GLU A 442 -4.94 -1.58 -32.09
C GLU A 442 -4.12 -0.90 -33.20
N ALA A 443 -4.30 0.41 -33.37
CA ALA A 443 -3.58 1.22 -34.34
C ALA A 443 -2.09 1.39 -34.01
N GLY A 444 -1.67 1.15 -32.76
CA GLY A 444 -0.30 1.40 -32.30
C GLY A 444 0.01 2.88 -32.10
N GLU A 445 -1.02 3.72 -31.92
CA GLU A 445 -0.90 5.18 -31.86
C GLU A 445 -0.98 5.68 -30.42
N LEU A 446 0.10 6.27 -29.91
CA LEU A 446 0.21 6.67 -28.51
C LEU A 446 -0.58 7.96 -28.19
N GLN A 447 -0.54 8.94 -29.09
CA GLN A 447 -1.05 10.28 -28.81
C GLN A 447 -2.53 10.31 -28.40
N PRO A 448 -3.46 9.62 -29.10
CA PRO A 448 -4.86 9.61 -28.65
C PRO A 448 -5.04 8.87 -27.32
N ILE A 449 -4.22 7.87 -27.00
CA ILE A 449 -4.26 7.20 -25.68
C ILE A 449 -3.89 8.19 -24.58
N LEU A 450 -2.82 8.96 -24.75
CA LEU A 450 -2.42 9.99 -23.78
C LEU A 450 -3.49 11.07 -23.63
N ARG A 451 -4.06 11.55 -24.76
CA ARG A 451 -5.18 12.50 -24.75
C ARG A 451 -6.38 11.93 -23.99
N ALA A 452 -6.72 10.66 -24.19
CA ALA A 452 -7.82 10.00 -23.50
C ALA A 452 -7.56 9.91 -22.00
N ILE A 453 -6.36 9.52 -21.58
CA ILE A 453 -5.97 9.49 -20.16
C ILE A 453 -6.08 10.89 -19.55
N ASP A 454 -5.52 11.91 -20.19
CA ASP A 454 -5.55 13.28 -19.65
C ASP A 454 -6.98 13.83 -19.56
N GLN A 455 -7.83 13.56 -20.55
CA GLN A 455 -9.26 13.90 -20.49
C GLN A 455 -9.96 13.16 -19.36
N ARG A 456 -9.72 11.85 -19.22
CA ARG A 456 -10.36 11.03 -18.19
C ARG A 456 -9.93 11.49 -16.79
N VAL A 457 -8.64 11.68 -16.57
CA VAL A 457 -8.08 12.07 -15.29
C VAL A 457 -8.44 13.51 -14.92
N SER A 458 -8.53 14.42 -15.89
CA SER A 458 -8.94 15.80 -15.63
C SER A 458 -10.44 15.94 -15.38
N ARG A 459 -11.26 15.07 -15.99
CA ARG A 459 -12.72 15.14 -15.90
C ARG A 459 -13.30 14.27 -14.79
N PHE A 460 -12.79 13.07 -14.56
CA PHE A 460 -13.38 12.08 -13.67
C PHE A 460 -12.57 11.85 -12.39
N GLU A 461 -13.24 11.46 -11.30
CA GLU A 461 -12.61 11.01 -10.05
C GLU A 461 -11.98 9.61 -10.21
N ILE A 462 -10.85 9.53 -10.93
CA ILE A 462 -10.10 8.28 -11.18
C ILE A 462 -8.66 8.35 -10.67
N ASP A 463 -8.09 7.18 -10.37
CA ASP A 463 -6.68 7.06 -9.97
C ASP A 463 -5.77 7.33 -11.18
N ALA A 464 -5.13 8.50 -11.18
CA ALA A 464 -4.24 8.92 -12.25
C ALA A 464 -3.03 8.00 -12.43
N TYR A 465 -2.54 7.37 -11.36
CA TYR A 465 -1.42 6.43 -11.45
C TYR A 465 -1.83 5.17 -12.20
N GLU A 466 -2.95 4.56 -11.79
CA GLU A 466 -3.41 3.31 -12.42
C GLU A 466 -3.87 3.48 -13.86
N GLU A 467 -4.56 4.59 -14.16
CA GLU A 467 -4.95 4.94 -15.52
C GLU A 467 -3.73 5.01 -16.46
N ASN A 468 -2.67 5.66 -16.00
CA ASN A 468 -1.44 5.76 -16.76
C ASN A 468 -0.69 4.43 -16.84
N MET A 469 -0.46 3.78 -15.70
CA MET A 469 0.32 2.54 -15.62
C MET A 469 -0.31 1.45 -16.49
N SER A 470 -1.62 1.23 -16.34
CA SER A 470 -2.32 0.18 -17.08
C SER A 470 -2.42 0.48 -18.57
N ALA A 471 -2.63 1.73 -18.99
CA ALA A 471 -2.74 2.10 -20.39
C ALA A 471 -1.37 2.02 -21.10
N LEU A 472 -0.29 2.50 -20.47
CA LEU A 472 1.05 2.43 -21.04
C LEU A 472 1.57 0.99 -21.17
N LEU A 473 1.33 0.14 -20.16
CA LEU A 473 1.69 -1.28 -20.26
C LEU A 473 0.90 -1.97 -21.37
N ARG A 474 -0.42 -1.74 -21.45
CA ARG A 474 -1.26 -2.29 -22.54
C ARG A 474 -0.81 -1.83 -23.92
N PHE A 475 -0.50 -0.54 -24.08
CA PHE A 475 0.05 0.01 -25.32
C PHE A 475 1.40 -0.63 -25.68
N ALA A 476 2.28 -0.78 -24.70
CA ALA A 476 3.56 -1.41 -24.94
C ALA A 476 3.43 -2.90 -25.32
N GLU A 477 2.44 -3.60 -24.79
CA GLU A 477 2.16 -4.98 -25.16
C GLU A 477 1.56 -5.09 -26.57
N SER A 478 0.67 -4.17 -26.96
CA SER A 478 0.06 -4.17 -28.30
C SER A 478 1.07 -3.83 -29.41
N THR A 479 2.14 -3.11 -29.08
CA THR A 479 3.23 -2.72 -30.00
C THR A 479 4.36 -3.75 -30.10
N THR A 480 4.24 -4.93 -29.49
CA THR A 480 5.31 -5.96 -29.50
C THR A 480 5.70 -6.48 -30.88
N ARG A 481 4.82 -6.33 -31.88
CA ARG A 481 5.06 -6.73 -33.28
C ARG A 481 5.39 -5.57 -34.22
N ARG A 482 5.46 -4.34 -33.70
CA ARG A 482 5.78 -3.13 -34.46
C ARG A 482 7.27 -2.81 -34.33
N GLU A 483 7.82 -2.19 -35.35
CA GLU A 483 9.18 -1.64 -35.26
C GLU A 483 9.16 -0.39 -34.37
N PRO A 484 10.23 -0.11 -33.61
CA PRO A 484 10.31 1.09 -32.76
C PRO A 484 10.07 2.40 -33.52
N GLU A 485 10.53 2.47 -34.77
CA GLU A 485 10.38 3.62 -35.68
C GLU A 485 8.92 3.96 -36.00
N ASP A 486 8.01 2.99 -35.88
CA ASP A 486 6.57 3.15 -36.14
C ASP A 486 5.80 3.62 -34.89
N VAL A 487 6.49 3.87 -33.78
CA VAL A 487 5.89 4.23 -32.49
C VAL A 487 6.52 5.52 -31.97
N ASP A 488 5.72 6.39 -31.38
CA ASP A 488 6.21 7.59 -30.67
C ASP A 488 6.90 7.19 -29.34
N GLY A 489 8.10 6.62 -29.46
CA GLY A 489 8.91 6.14 -28.35
C GLY A 489 9.32 7.27 -27.40
N ASP A 490 9.66 8.44 -27.92
CA ASP A 490 10.07 9.60 -27.14
C ASP A 490 8.97 10.05 -26.18
N GLU A 491 7.73 10.23 -26.67
CA GLU A 491 6.62 10.60 -25.80
C GLU A 491 6.26 9.46 -24.84
N PHE A 492 6.38 8.20 -25.26
CA PHE A 492 6.19 7.04 -24.38
C PHE A 492 7.13 7.09 -23.18
N VAL A 493 8.42 7.37 -23.42
CA VAL A 493 9.42 7.46 -22.35
C VAL A 493 9.14 8.67 -21.45
N ARG A 494 8.84 9.84 -22.01
CA ARG A 494 8.49 11.05 -21.22
C ARG A 494 7.35 10.77 -20.24
N ARG A 495 6.26 10.16 -20.71
CA ARG A 495 5.13 9.80 -19.85
C ARG A 495 5.50 8.71 -18.85
N SER A 496 6.23 7.69 -19.29
CA SER A 496 6.66 6.56 -18.45
C SER A 496 7.54 7.01 -17.28
N VAL A 497 8.39 8.02 -17.46
CA VAL A 497 9.26 8.52 -16.40
C VAL A 497 8.46 9.09 -15.21
N ALA A 498 7.43 9.89 -15.48
CA ALA A 498 6.55 10.41 -14.43
C ALA A 498 5.80 9.27 -13.70
N VAL A 499 5.38 8.25 -14.44
CA VAL A 499 4.65 7.09 -13.89
C VAL A 499 5.56 6.18 -13.06
N ILE A 500 6.78 5.94 -13.51
CA ILE A 500 7.78 5.16 -12.76
C ILE A 500 8.15 5.87 -11.45
N PHE A 501 8.27 7.20 -11.45
CA PHE A 501 8.52 7.96 -10.22
C PHE A 501 7.38 7.80 -9.20
N ALA A 502 6.12 7.86 -9.66
CA ALA A 502 4.96 7.55 -8.81
C ALA A 502 5.00 6.10 -8.31
N ALA A 503 5.33 5.13 -9.18
CA ALA A 503 5.44 3.72 -8.80
C ALA A 503 6.50 3.46 -7.71
N ILE A 504 7.64 4.15 -7.76
CA ILE A 504 8.66 4.10 -6.70
C ILE A 504 8.07 4.60 -5.38
N SER A 505 7.23 5.64 -5.42
CA SER A 505 6.56 6.18 -4.23
C SER A 505 5.50 5.23 -3.67
N ASP A 506 4.84 4.45 -4.52
CA ASP A 506 3.79 3.48 -4.16
C ASP A 506 4.30 2.04 -3.93
N ASP A 507 5.63 1.85 -3.92
CA ASP A 507 6.29 0.55 -3.73
C ASP A 507 6.00 -0.49 -4.83
N ASP A 508 5.61 -0.04 -6.02
CA ASP A 508 5.26 -0.87 -7.17
C ASP A 508 6.44 -1.05 -8.14
N TYR A 509 7.49 -1.68 -7.65
CA TYR A 509 8.74 -1.85 -8.40
C TYR A 509 8.62 -2.84 -9.56
N VAL A 510 7.66 -3.77 -9.49
CA VAL A 510 7.45 -4.78 -10.55
C VAL A 510 6.91 -4.11 -11.81
N ARG A 511 5.83 -3.34 -11.72
CA ARG A 511 5.27 -2.64 -12.88
C ARG A 511 6.17 -1.52 -13.35
N ALA A 512 6.83 -0.80 -12.43
CA ALA A 512 7.87 0.18 -12.78
C ALA A 512 8.99 -0.45 -13.62
N SER A 513 9.50 -1.61 -13.21
CA SER A 513 10.55 -2.34 -13.94
C SER A 513 10.06 -2.82 -15.30
N ALA A 514 8.81 -3.26 -15.42
CA ALA A 514 8.20 -3.61 -16.70
C ALA A 514 8.11 -2.39 -17.62
N LEU A 515 7.63 -1.25 -17.12
CA LEU A 515 7.49 -0.03 -17.89
C LEU A 515 8.85 0.55 -18.35
N ALA A 516 9.89 0.48 -17.51
CA ALA A 516 11.26 0.83 -17.89
C ALA A 516 11.81 -0.10 -18.98
N ARG A 517 11.48 -1.40 -18.93
CA ARG A 517 11.84 -2.35 -20.00
C ARG A 517 11.15 -2.01 -21.32
N HIS A 518 9.87 -1.65 -21.28
CA HIS A 518 9.13 -1.26 -22.48
C HIS A 518 9.66 0.05 -23.07
N SER A 519 9.99 1.02 -22.21
CA SER A 519 10.64 2.28 -22.60
C SER A 519 11.95 2.02 -23.35
N TYR A 520 12.81 1.15 -22.80
CA TYR A 520 14.04 0.71 -23.45
C TYR A 520 13.82 0.03 -24.82
N ARG A 521 12.71 -0.70 -25.00
CA ARG A 521 12.43 -1.40 -26.26
C ARG A 521 11.90 -0.46 -27.33
N LEU A 522 11.12 0.55 -26.94
CA LEU A 522 10.40 1.44 -27.85
C LEU A 522 11.20 2.64 -28.32
N LEU A 523 12.36 2.92 -27.72
CA LEU A 523 13.32 3.87 -28.28
C LEU A 523 14.07 3.24 -29.46
N ASP A 524 14.43 4.10 -30.42
CA ASP A 524 15.29 3.72 -31.53
C ASP A 524 16.66 3.23 -31.01
N GLN A 525 17.16 2.14 -31.58
CA GLN A 525 18.35 1.45 -31.05
C GLN A 525 19.63 2.00 -31.66
N GLU A 526 20.02 3.21 -31.23
CA GLU A 526 21.36 3.72 -31.52
C GLU A 526 22.42 3.07 -30.59
N PRO A 527 23.56 2.57 -31.12
CA PRO A 527 24.53 1.78 -30.35
C PRO A 527 25.18 2.47 -29.13
N ASP A 528 24.98 3.77 -28.93
CA ASP A 528 25.63 4.54 -27.87
C ASP A 528 24.72 5.50 -27.10
N ASP A 529 23.40 5.37 -27.24
CA ASP A 529 22.44 6.25 -26.57
C ASP A 529 22.49 6.11 -25.02
N GLU A 530 22.85 7.21 -24.34
CA GLU A 530 22.90 7.29 -22.88
C GLU A 530 21.51 7.18 -22.22
N MET A 531 20.44 7.58 -22.91
CA MET A 531 19.05 7.39 -22.47
C MET A 531 18.72 5.89 -22.38
N MET A 532 19.05 5.14 -23.43
CA MET A 532 18.87 3.69 -23.50
C MET A 532 19.65 2.97 -22.39
N LYS A 533 20.93 3.32 -22.21
CA LYS A 533 21.78 2.77 -21.14
C LYS A 533 21.16 3.06 -19.77
N SER A 534 20.63 4.26 -19.57
CA SER A 534 19.97 4.68 -18.33
C SER A 534 18.66 3.94 -18.08
N LEU A 535 17.80 3.74 -19.08
CA LEU A 535 16.55 2.98 -18.93
C LEU A 535 16.79 1.51 -18.61
N ASN A 536 17.77 0.87 -19.28
CA ASN A 536 18.12 -0.51 -18.97
C ASN A 536 18.69 -0.65 -17.55
N ARG A 537 19.52 0.30 -17.12
CA ARG A 537 20.02 0.36 -15.75
C ARG A 537 18.90 0.58 -14.73
N LEU A 538 17.98 1.50 -15.00
CA LEU A 538 16.82 1.76 -14.16
C LEU A 538 15.97 0.50 -13.95
N ARG A 539 15.70 -0.26 -15.02
CA ARG A 539 15.01 -1.56 -14.94
C ARG A 539 15.71 -2.52 -13.96
N VAL A 540 17.03 -2.65 -14.05
CA VAL A 540 17.81 -3.52 -13.14
C VAL A 540 17.76 -3.02 -11.71
N LEU A 541 17.87 -1.70 -11.51
CA LEU A 541 17.79 -1.08 -10.19
C LEU A 541 16.41 -1.25 -9.56
N LEU A 542 15.31 -1.09 -10.31
CA LEU A 542 13.94 -1.34 -9.85
C LEU A 542 13.70 -2.80 -9.49
N SER A 543 14.20 -3.73 -10.29
CA SER A 543 14.18 -5.17 -9.94
C SER A 543 14.96 -5.46 -8.66
N SER A 544 16.02 -4.70 -8.37
CA SER A 544 16.75 -4.79 -7.11
C SER A 544 16.01 -4.14 -5.94
N ALA A 545 15.34 -3.02 -6.18
CA ALA A 545 14.49 -2.35 -5.21
C ALA A 545 13.35 -3.26 -4.75
N GLN A 546 12.72 -4.02 -5.66
CA GLN A 546 11.71 -5.03 -5.29
C GLN A 546 12.25 -6.04 -4.25
N ARG A 547 13.45 -6.59 -4.48
CA ARG A 547 14.05 -7.56 -3.54
C ARG A 547 14.33 -6.94 -2.18
N GLU A 548 14.72 -5.67 -2.16
CA GLU A 548 14.94 -4.93 -0.91
C GLU A 548 13.61 -4.61 -0.22
N TYR A 549 12.57 -4.27 -0.98
CA TYR A 549 11.21 -4.09 -0.47
C TYR A 549 10.64 -5.38 0.14
N ASP A 550 10.83 -6.54 -0.50
CA ASP A 550 10.36 -7.83 0.03
C ASP A 550 11.01 -8.12 1.40
N LYS A 551 12.33 -7.94 1.51
CA LYS A 551 13.07 -8.10 2.78
C LYS A 551 12.62 -7.08 3.82
N ALA A 552 12.49 -5.82 3.43
CA ALA A 552 12.10 -4.72 4.31
C ALA A 552 10.67 -4.92 4.83
N SER A 553 9.77 -5.44 4.01
CA SER A 553 8.39 -5.77 4.38
C SER A 553 8.34 -6.90 5.41
N VAL A 554 9.16 -7.93 5.24
CA VAL A 554 9.30 -9.02 6.23
C VAL A 554 9.91 -8.49 7.53
N GLY A 555 10.99 -7.71 7.46
CA GLY A 555 11.61 -7.09 8.63
C GLY A 555 10.63 -6.18 9.38
N LEU A 556 9.84 -5.39 8.65
CA LEU A 556 8.81 -4.55 9.25
C LEU A 556 7.75 -5.38 9.96
N ALA A 557 7.23 -6.44 9.33
CA ALA A 557 6.27 -7.34 9.98
C ALA A 557 6.87 -7.96 11.25
N ASN A 558 8.12 -8.40 11.15
CA ASN A 558 8.85 -9.00 12.25
C ASN A 558 9.05 -8.07 13.45
N TYR A 559 9.39 -6.81 13.18
CA TYR A 559 9.59 -5.79 14.20
C TYR A 559 8.28 -5.33 14.84
N ARG A 560 7.18 -5.33 14.07
CA ARG A 560 5.84 -5.11 14.64
C ARG A 560 5.50 -6.22 15.62
N ASP A 561 5.78 -7.47 15.24
CA ASP A 561 5.56 -8.67 16.08
C ASP A 561 6.44 -8.72 17.33
N ASP A 562 7.69 -8.29 17.22
CA ASP A 562 8.64 -8.24 18.34
C ASP A 562 9.52 -6.97 18.26
N PRO A 563 9.23 -5.96 19.09
CA PRO A 563 9.97 -4.70 19.15
C PRO A 563 11.44 -4.83 19.57
N ASP A 564 11.85 -5.97 20.14
CA ASP A 564 13.26 -6.23 20.45
C ASP A 564 14.07 -6.60 19.19
N ARG A 565 13.40 -6.88 18.06
CA ARG A 565 14.03 -7.12 16.76
C ARG A 565 14.42 -5.84 16.05
N VAL A 566 15.27 -5.06 16.71
CA VAL A 566 15.80 -3.79 16.20
C VAL A 566 16.59 -3.94 14.90
N ASP A 567 17.17 -5.12 14.62
CA ASP A 567 17.84 -5.41 13.34
C ASP A 567 16.85 -5.53 12.17
N ASP A 568 15.65 -6.03 12.43
CA ASP A 568 14.56 -6.10 11.45
C ASP A 568 13.98 -4.68 11.22
N ALA A 569 13.85 -3.87 12.27
CA ALA A 569 13.53 -2.45 12.17
C ALA A 569 14.55 -1.69 11.30
N ALA A 570 15.84 -1.90 11.58
CA ALA A 570 16.93 -1.29 10.83
C ALA A 570 16.94 -1.75 9.37
N THR A 571 16.47 -2.96 9.07
CA THR A 571 16.31 -3.44 7.69
C THR A 571 15.27 -2.65 6.93
N PHE A 572 14.11 -2.39 7.54
CA PHE A 572 13.10 -1.50 6.97
C PHE A 572 13.61 -0.05 6.88
N GLY A 573 14.30 0.45 7.91
CA GLY A 573 14.91 1.78 7.92
C GLY A 573 15.91 2.01 6.79
N ARG A 574 16.76 1.01 6.50
CA ARG A 574 17.70 1.07 5.36
C ARG A 574 16.96 1.15 4.02
N PHE A 575 15.87 0.42 3.85
CA PHE A 575 15.05 0.53 2.64
C PHE A 575 14.47 1.94 2.47
N LEU A 576 13.89 2.51 3.52
CA LEU A 576 13.36 3.87 3.50
C LEU A 576 14.45 4.90 3.15
N CYS A 577 15.59 4.88 3.85
CA CYS A 577 16.66 5.83 3.58
C CYS A 577 17.28 5.64 2.18
N PHE A 578 17.58 4.39 1.81
CA PHE A 578 18.48 4.12 0.70
C PHE A 578 17.80 3.85 -0.63
N ILE A 579 16.51 3.50 -0.63
CA ILE A 579 15.71 3.30 -1.84
C ILE A 579 14.69 4.43 -2.01
N LYS A 580 13.95 4.77 -0.95
CA LYS A 580 12.88 5.79 -1.00
C LYS A 580 13.39 7.21 -0.80
N GLY A 581 14.58 7.37 -0.20
CA GLY A 581 15.07 8.69 0.22
C GLY A 581 14.33 9.27 1.43
N ASP A 582 13.52 8.48 2.14
CA ASP A 582 12.81 8.89 3.36
C ASP A 582 13.72 8.73 4.58
N TRP A 583 14.60 9.71 4.75
CA TRP A 583 15.56 9.75 5.86
C TRP A 583 14.88 10.04 7.19
N ASP A 584 13.80 10.83 7.21
CA ASP A 584 13.15 11.25 8.45
C ASP A 584 12.50 10.05 9.16
N THR A 585 11.90 9.14 8.40
CA THR A 585 11.34 7.90 8.95
C THR A 585 12.39 6.81 9.10
N GLY A 586 13.30 6.66 8.13
CA GLY A 586 14.23 5.54 8.08
C GLY A 586 15.38 5.66 9.09
N LEU A 587 15.92 6.87 9.28
CA LEU A 587 17.13 7.09 10.07
C LEU A 587 16.97 6.72 11.56
N PRO A 588 15.84 7.01 12.24
CA PRO A 588 15.57 6.51 13.59
C PRO A 588 15.64 4.98 13.71
N LEU A 589 15.12 4.26 12.71
CA LEU A 589 15.12 2.79 12.71
C LEU A 589 16.53 2.23 12.46
N VAL A 590 17.34 2.91 11.66
CA VAL A 590 18.76 2.57 11.46
C VAL A 590 19.60 2.87 12.71
N ALA A 591 19.23 3.87 13.51
CA ALA A 591 19.95 4.21 14.72
C ALA A 591 19.74 3.21 15.88
N ILE A 592 18.70 2.38 15.83
CA ILE A 592 18.42 1.40 16.89
C ILE A 592 18.97 -0.01 16.60
N GLY A 593 19.35 -0.33 15.35
CA GLY A 593 19.85 -1.66 15.00
C GLY A 593 20.71 -1.70 13.74
N GLY A 594 21.19 -2.90 13.39
CA GLY A 594 22.07 -3.13 12.25
C GLY A 594 23.56 -2.93 12.54
N PRO A 595 24.40 -2.77 11.50
CA PRO A 595 25.85 -2.66 11.67
C PRO A 595 26.23 -1.45 12.53
N LYS A 596 27.07 -1.68 13.55
CA LYS A 596 27.45 -0.67 14.55
C LYS A 596 27.95 0.66 13.94
N SER A 597 28.76 0.60 12.88
CA SER A 597 29.26 1.80 12.19
C SER A 597 28.13 2.64 11.58
N LEU A 598 27.12 1.99 11.01
CA LEU A 598 25.96 2.66 10.44
C LEU A 598 25.03 3.19 11.55
N GLN A 599 24.87 2.43 12.63
CA GLN A 599 24.10 2.84 13.81
C GLN A 599 24.66 4.10 14.48
N GLU A 600 25.97 4.13 14.73
CA GLU A 600 26.66 5.28 15.34
C GLU A 600 26.54 6.52 14.46
N LEU A 601 26.70 6.36 13.13
CA LEU A 601 26.55 7.45 12.19
C LEU A 601 25.09 7.95 12.10
N ALA A 602 24.11 7.05 12.05
CA ALA A 602 22.71 7.41 12.06
C ALA A 602 22.31 8.16 13.33
N THR A 603 22.82 7.73 14.49
CA THR A 603 22.62 8.42 15.77
C THR A 603 23.21 9.82 15.76
N ARG A 604 24.43 9.98 15.21
CA ARG A 604 25.08 11.29 15.08
C ARG A 604 24.32 12.21 14.12
N ASP A 605 23.83 11.69 13.00
CA ASP A 605 23.03 12.45 12.03
C ASP A 605 21.71 12.92 12.67
N LEU A 606 21.01 12.04 13.39
CA LEU A 606 19.77 12.38 14.11
C LEU A 606 19.95 13.42 15.21
N ALA A 607 21.08 13.42 15.90
CA ALA A 607 21.41 14.45 16.89
C ALA A 607 21.52 15.85 16.26
N GLY A 608 21.69 15.91 14.94
CA GLY A 608 21.80 17.13 14.17
C GLY A 608 23.19 17.78 14.30
N ALA A 609 23.32 18.94 13.66
CA ALA A 609 24.54 19.72 13.62
C ALA A 609 24.23 21.17 13.98
N GLN A 610 25.05 21.77 14.85
CA GLN A 610 24.89 23.16 15.30
C GLN A 610 25.76 24.13 14.49
N THR A 611 26.89 23.64 13.97
CA THR A 611 27.84 24.44 13.19
C THR A 611 28.05 23.85 11.79
N PHE A 612 28.54 24.65 10.84
CA PHE A 612 28.92 24.13 9.53
C PHE A 612 30.05 23.09 9.62
N TYR A 613 30.94 23.17 10.63
CA TYR A 613 31.96 22.14 10.89
C TYR A 613 31.32 20.79 11.22
N ASP A 614 30.28 20.77 12.05
CA ASP A 614 29.54 19.56 12.38
C ASP A 614 28.84 18.98 11.15
N GLN A 615 28.23 19.84 10.33
CA GLN A 615 27.57 19.45 9.08
C GLN A 615 28.56 18.79 8.11
N VAL A 616 29.73 19.40 7.88
CA VAL A 616 30.79 18.84 7.04
C VAL A 616 31.27 17.51 7.60
N ALA A 617 31.49 17.41 8.92
CA ALA A 617 31.96 16.18 9.55
C ALA A 617 30.95 15.02 9.46
N ILE A 618 29.65 15.29 9.54
CA ILE A 618 28.59 14.29 9.29
C ILE A 618 28.57 13.91 7.80
N GLY A 619 28.66 14.89 6.90
CA GLY A 619 28.77 14.66 5.46
C GLY A 619 29.93 13.74 5.10
N ASP A 620 31.13 14.03 5.60
CA ASP A 620 32.33 13.23 5.39
C ASP A 620 32.21 11.79 5.93
N ALA A 621 31.47 11.61 7.03
CA ALA A 621 31.23 10.30 7.60
C ALA A 621 30.32 9.45 6.70
N TRP A 622 29.25 10.03 6.15
CA TRP A 622 28.41 9.37 5.13
C TRP A 622 29.17 9.10 3.84
N TRP A 623 29.97 10.06 3.38
CA TRP A 623 30.81 9.89 2.20
C TRP A 623 31.78 8.73 2.36
N ARG A 624 32.54 8.69 3.47
CA ARG A 624 33.48 7.60 3.76
C ARG A 624 32.80 6.24 3.86
N LEU A 625 31.59 6.18 4.42
CA LEU A 625 30.83 4.93 4.45
C LEU A 625 30.47 4.44 3.04
N SER A 626 30.19 5.37 2.12
CA SER A 626 29.92 5.05 0.71
C SER A 626 31.14 4.50 -0.04
N GLU A 627 32.35 4.96 0.27
CA GLU A 627 33.60 4.49 -0.35
C GLU A 627 33.88 3.00 -0.05
N GLY A 628 33.37 2.49 1.07
CA GLY A 628 33.43 1.08 1.43
C GLY A 628 32.51 0.17 0.61
N ILE A 629 31.55 0.72 -0.15
CA ILE A 629 30.55 -0.04 -0.91
C ILE A 629 30.94 -0.06 -2.38
N ARG A 630 31.48 -1.19 -2.85
CA ARG A 630 31.91 -1.33 -4.25
C ARG A 630 30.74 -1.45 -5.23
N ASN A 631 29.69 -2.19 -4.88
CA ASN A 631 28.48 -2.39 -5.68
C ASN A 631 27.27 -2.56 -4.75
N GLY A 632 26.23 -1.76 -4.95
CA GLY A 632 25.01 -1.89 -4.17
C GLY A 632 24.11 -0.67 -4.32
N VAL A 633 22.80 -0.91 -4.31
CA VAL A 633 21.75 0.11 -4.42
C VAL A 633 21.83 1.21 -3.35
N TYR A 634 22.59 0.99 -2.28
CA TYR A 634 22.72 1.94 -1.17
C TYR A 634 23.81 3.01 -1.36
N ARG A 635 24.83 2.76 -2.19
CA ARG A 635 26.00 3.67 -2.30
C ARG A 635 25.58 5.09 -2.66
N GLN A 636 24.73 5.22 -3.68
CA GLN A 636 24.24 6.53 -4.14
C GLN A 636 23.48 7.26 -3.04
N ALA A 637 22.65 6.57 -2.27
CA ALA A 637 21.88 7.22 -1.21
C ALA A 637 22.78 7.76 -0.09
N LEU A 638 23.86 7.06 0.27
CA LEU A 638 24.85 7.56 1.24
C LEU A 638 25.53 8.83 0.74
N LEU A 639 25.93 8.85 -0.55
CA LEU A 639 26.49 10.04 -1.20
C LEU A 639 25.49 11.19 -1.21
N ASN A 640 24.23 10.93 -1.56
CA ASN A 640 23.18 11.95 -1.55
C ASN A 640 22.93 12.51 -0.14
N ARG A 641 23.01 11.67 0.91
CA ARG A 641 22.93 12.15 2.30
C ARG A 641 24.13 13.01 2.67
N ALA A 642 25.34 12.62 2.27
CA ALA A 642 26.54 13.44 2.46
C ALA A 642 26.37 14.81 1.78
N ALA A 643 25.92 14.81 0.52
CA ALA A 643 25.63 16.02 -0.25
C ALA A 643 24.60 16.92 0.43
N SER A 644 23.54 16.35 1.01
CA SER A 644 22.52 17.14 1.72
C SER A 644 23.11 17.90 2.92
N TRP A 645 24.12 17.35 3.59
CA TRP A 645 24.84 18.03 4.67
C TRP A 645 25.81 19.09 4.14
N TYR A 646 26.52 18.79 3.06
CA TYR A 646 27.39 19.73 2.36
C TYR A 646 26.62 20.94 1.82
N GLN A 647 25.45 20.73 1.20
CA GLN A 647 24.57 21.78 0.69
C GLN A 647 24.02 22.66 1.82
N LYS A 648 23.81 22.12 3.02
CA LYS A 648 23.43 22.91 4.22
C LYS A 648 24.59 23.76 4.73
N ALA A 649 25.81 23.23 4.69
CA ALA A 649 27.01 23.93 5.16
C ALA A 649 27.43 25.05 4.20
N TRP A 650 27.41 24.78 2.90
CA TRP A 650 27.97 25.63 1.86
C TRP A 650 27.62 27.13 1.96
N PRO A 651 26.35 27.54 2.12
CA PRO A 651 25.96 28.95 2.08
C PRO A 651 26.47 29.77 3.26
N VAL A 652 26.80 29.12 4.38
CA VAL A 652 27.22 29.78 5.62
C VAL A 652 28.73 29.65 5.87
N MET A 653 29.46 28.96 4.99
CA MET A 653 30.90 28.75 5.13
C MET A 653 31.70 29.98 4.66
N PRO A 654 32.69 30.43 5.44
CA PRO A 654 33.66 31.42 4.95
C PRO A 654 34.54 30.81 3.85
N GLU A 655 35.16 31.66 3.03
CA GLU A 655 36.21 31.23 2.11
C GLU A 655 37.34 30.54 2.90
N SER A 656 37.50 29.22 2.68
CA SER A 656 38.36 28.35 3.46
C SER A 656 38.69 27.06 2.70
N LEU A 657 39.70 26.30 3.17
CA LEU A 657 40.01 24.98 2.62
C LEU A 657 38.84 24.01 2.76
N ASP A 658 38.09 24.07 3.87
CA ASP A 658 36.90 23.25 4.07
C ASP A 658 35.83 23.59 3.04
N ARG A 659 35.67 24.87 2.68
CA ARG A 659 34.76 25.27 1.60
C ARG A 659 35.22 24.68 0.28
N ILE A 660 36.51 24.75 -0.07
CA ILE A 660 37.03 24.11 -1.29
C ILE A 660 36.79 22.59 -1.27
N HIS A 661 37.01 21.91 -0.13
CA HIS A 661 36.72 20.49 0.04
C HIS A 661 35.24 20.15 -0.22
N VAL A 662 34.32 20.89 0.41
CA VAL A 662 32.88 20.72 0.21
C VAL A 662 32.50 20.93 -1.25
N LYS A 663 33.09 21.94 -1.92
CA LYS A 663 32.89 22.17 -3.34
C LYS A 663 33.30 20.95 -4.16
N ASN A 664 34.53 20.48 -3.95
CA ASN A 664 35.08 19.35 -4.69
C ASN A 664 34.25 18.08 -4.49
N ARG A 665 33.66 17.86 -3.30
CA ARG A 665 32.76 16.72 -3.05
C ARG A 665 31.43 16.85 -3.78
N LEU A 666 30.89 18.06 -3.90
CA LEU A 666 29.68 18.31 -4.69
C LEU A 666 29.97 18.12 -6.18
N ASP A 667 31.08 18.70 -6.68
CA ASP A 667 31.53 18.54 -8.06
C ASP A 667 31.81 17.05 -8.39
N GLU A 668 32.45 16.30 -7.48
CA GLU A 668 32.68 14.85 -7.64
C GLU A 668 31.37 14.06 -7.70
N LEU A 669 30.33 14.49 -6.98
CA LEU A 669 29.03 13.82 -7.02
C LEU A 669 28.31 14.03 -8.35
N ASP A 670 28.45 15.21 -8.94
CA ASP A 670 27.87 15.53 -10.25
C ASP A 670 28.50 14.67 -11.37
N ASP A 671 29.77 14.27 -11.21
CA ASP A 671 30.46 13.35 -12.11
C ASP A 671 30.10 11.86 -11.90
N ILE A 672 29.46 11.50 -10.78
CA ILE A 672 29.10 10.11 -10.47
C ILE A 672 27.83 9.69 -11.21
N GLN A 673 27.94 8.62 -12.00
CA GLN A 673 26.80 8.02 -12.67
C GLN A 673 25.73 7.53 -11.67
N ALA A 674 24.48 7.98 -11.84
CA ALA A 674 23.38 7.66 -10.93
C ALA A 674 23.16 6.13 -10.76
N ASN A 675 23.22 5.63 -9.53
CA ASN A 675 23.14 4.19 -9.24
C ASN A 675 22.06 3.81 -8.21
N SER A 676 20.99 4.60 -8.11
CA SER A 676 19.77 4.26 -7.37
C SER A 676 18.53 4.50 -8.25
N PRO A 677 17.41 3.80 -8.02
CA PRO A 677 16.18 4.03 -8.78
C PRO A 677 15.72 5.49 -8.72
N LEU A 678 15.72 6.08 -7.52
CA LEU A 678 15.23 7.43 -7.28
C LEU A 678 16.09 8.50 -7.96
N THR A 679 17.42 8.42 -7.85
CA THR A 679 18.30 9.41 -8.49
C THR A 679 18.29 9.27 -10.00
N LEU A 680 18.25 8.03 -10.50
CA LEU A 680 18.25 7.81 -11.95
C LEU A 680 16.94 8.25 -12.60
N ILE A 681 15.78 8.04 -11.95
CA ILE A 681 14.51 8.54 -12.49
C ILE A 681 14.43 10.07 -12.46
N GLN A 682 15.03 10.72 -11.45
CA GLN A 682 15.16 12.18 -11.39
C GLN A 682 16.04 12.72 -12.51
N GLN A 683 17.20 12.11 -12.75
CA GLN A 683 18.08 12.46 -13.85
C GLN A 683 17.38 12.30 -15.22
N LEU A 684 16.71 11.17 -15.44
CA LEU A 684 15.93 10.95 -16.67
C LEU A 684 14.82 11.99 -16.85
N ALA A 685 14.18 12.41 -15.76
CA ALA A 685 13.17 13.45 -15.81
C ALA A 685 13.78 14.81 -16.19
N ASP A 686 14.91 15.19 -15.61
CA ASP A 686 15.63 16.42 -15.95
C ASP A 686 16.08 16.42 -17.42
N ASP A 687 16.68 15.32 -17.89
CA ASP A 687 17.13 15.15 -19.29
C ASP A 687 15.96 15.26 -20.28
N LEU A 688 14.78 14.76 -19.90
CA LEU A 688 13.56 14.83 -20.69
C LEU A 688 12.72 16.09 -20.42
N GLY A 689 13.12 16.98 -19.51
CA GLY A 689 12.31 18.14 -19.12
C GLY A 689 10.92 17.79 -18.55
N VAL A 690 10.82 16.64 -17.86
CA VAL A 690 9.60 16.16 -17.19
C VAL A 690 9.58 16.70 -15.75
N ASP A 691 8.56 17.48 -15.41
CA ASP A 691 8.39 17.96 -14.03
C ASP A 691 7.76 16.88 -13.14
N LEU A 692 8.59 16.22 -12.32
CA LEU A 692 8.16 15.20 -11.36
C LEU A 692 7.33 15.76 -10.18
N GLN A 693 7.29 17.09 -9.99
CA GLN A 693 6.43 17.72 -8.97
C GLN A 693 5.00 17.86 -9.46
N THR A 694 4.78 17.85 -10.78
CA THR A 694 3.44 17.85 -11.35
C THR A 694 2.78 16.50 -11.11
N SER A 695 1.68 16.51 -10.35
CA SER A 695 0.82 15.33 -10.18
C SER A 695 0.48 14.72 -11.53
N LEU A 696 0.47 13.38 -11.64
CA LEU A 696 -0.05 12.67 -12.83
C LEU A 696 -1.47 13.13 -13.21
N ALA A 697 -2.21 13.66 -12.23
CA ALA A 697 -3.54 14.19 -12.42
C ALA A 697 -3.62 15.60 -13.03
N ALA A 698 -2.47 16.28 -13.11
CA ALA A 698 -2.30 17.62 -13.64
C ALA A 698 -1.37 17.67 -14.86
N VAL A 699 -0.69 16.57 -15.19
CA VAL A 699 0.09 16.46 -16.43
C VAL A 699 -0.85 16.75 -17.60
N ASN A 700 -0.51 17.79 -18.37
CA ASN A 700 -1.20 18.27 -19.57
C ASN A 700 -2.55 19.00 -19.45
N VAL A 701 -2.89 19.61 -18.31
CA VAL A 701 -3.98 20.64 -18.28
C VAL A 701 -3.64 21.88 -19.16
N ARG A 702 -2.37 22.08 -19.55
CA ARG A 702 -1.93 23.24 -20.36
C ARG A 702 -2.13 23.12 -21.88
N ARG A 703 -2.25 21.93 -22.47
CA ARG A 703 -2.44 21.77 -23.93
C ARG A 703 -3.90 21.63 -24.38
N VAL A 704 -4.83 21.40 -23.46
CA VAL A 704 -6.28 21.31 -23.76
C VAL A 704 -6.93 22.69 -24.01
N ARG A 705 -6.18 23.80 -23.85
CA ARG A 705 -6.65 25.12 -24.28
C ARG A 705 -6.60 25.25 -25.81
N ARG A 706 -7.75 24.93 -26.43
CA ARG A 706 -8.21 25.32 -27.79
C ARG A 706 -7.17 25.18 -28.91
N ARG A 707 -7.29 24.10 -29.68
CA ARG A 707 -6.91 24.06 -31.11
C ARG A 707 -8.00 24.68 -32.00
N GLY A 708 -8.59 25.79 -31.54
CA GLY A 708 -9.82 26.35 -32.10
C GLY A 708 -9.99 27.82 -31.74
N SER A 709 -9.07 28.66 -32.22
CA SER A 709 -9.27 30.08 -32.45
C SER A 709 -8.35 30.45 -33.60
N ASN A 710 -8.93 30.96 -34.68
CA ASN A 710 -8.22 31.45 -35.86
C ASN A 710 -7.06 32.36 -35.46
N ASP A 711 -5.83 31.97 -35.82
CA ASP A 711 -4.76 32.92 -36.11
C ASP A 711 -4.84 33.25 -37.60
N GLN A 712 -5.85 34.04 -37.93
CA GLN A 712 -5.85 34.96 -39.06
C GLN A 712 -6.33 36.29 -38.48
N ASP A 713 -5.57 37.34 -38.74
CA ASP A 713 -5.75 38.74 -38.34
C ASP A 713 -5.05 39.13 -37.02
N ASP A 714 -3.75 39.44 -37.08
CA ASP A 714 -3.24 40.82 -37.13
C ASP A 714 -1.69 40.85 -37.11
N ASP A 715 -1.14 41.91 -37.73
CA ASP A 715 0.25 42.16 -38.17
C ASP A 715 1.41 41.86 -37.20
#